data_AF-A0A951W3H6-F1
#
_entry.id   AF-A0A951W3H6-F1
#
_cell.length_a   1.000
_cell.length_b   1.000
_cell.length_c   1.000
_cell.angle_alpha   90.00
_cell.angle_beta   90.00
_cell.angle_gamma   90.00
#
_symmetry.space_group_name_H-M   'P 1'
#
loop_
_entity.id
_entity.type
_entity.pdbx_description
1 polymer ?
#
loop_
_entity_poly.entity_id
_entity_poly.type
_entity_poly.pdbx_seq_one_letter_code
_entity_poly.pdbx_strand_id
1 'polypeptide(L)'
;MRSMLPFLVLCLAPVTTVSADEFDGAQWLRDPRAAGHNIIDYLKREREKPPKPKGPKNLHTLLRREITLREKPAAAVLTVTADDYAHFYVNGFKAVQGPESGYPFAHPYYHLDITPFFEAGVNCLAAHVYYQGLLNRVWNSADNRSGFMMALDIRYPDGGTERHVSDGSWRCFPLMAFESEETTGYQTQFLENIDMRLVPQGWRMAGFDDSAWKRPAAGRQDHVFVRQLTPPLERHRVVPAVAKDLGGGRFFYDFGQVIVGHTRVKTKGAAGHVMTVRHGEELSAPDMVRFEMRAKCRYEEKITLSGRDETVEFYDYRTFRYMEILDAPAAPEVWVEVRHHPFNPGLAAFSSADREMGRVWDICRNGVWMGSQGGFLDCPSREKGQYLGDAVITARSHLWLTADPTLTRKALHDFALSQRICPGMMAVAPGSFMQEIAEYSLQYPLLLREYYWMTGDRAFAESSMDAVFGPLFGYFAGFENRAGLLEGISKPHEKWVLIDWPENMRDEYDYEYGANRANAVLNGFYYGALRTAAALSRDLGRDGAAYDARAEKVAAGFAAQLADPATGLYLDAPGSRHSSLHANAVPLAFGLHAGADREKMLGFIREKRLSCGVYIAPYVIEACFRNGAPDLGYALLSSDDERSWKEMLRHGATTCMEAWGPEQKWNTSWCHPWSSSPAYLLPEQVFGLSPAEPGWTRLRAAPPRIADLPEMTLRAPLPGGRSVIIRHSPGGQYVVSVPAGLPIEVVETEGVTVMVKEVASLGRPELTPELAGLMERSGWAARAGDGTGILVSVPMQRLWLIEGGRPVWQADCATAAAGTGFVEGSGQTPTGWHRVSEKFGEGAPLGQVFRSRAATKEIWKPGRESKEDLVLTRLLWLEGLEPGVNLGKDAKGRVVDSKQRHIYLHGTNGEAQIGTPSSHGCVRLLNDDVIILFDRIPVGAPVYIAG
;
A
#
# COMPACT_ATOMS: atom_id res chain seq x y z
N MET A 1 14.92 17.87 -8.00
CA MET A 1 16.40 17.70 -7.94
C MET A 1 16.71 16.80 -6.75
N ARG A 2 17.35 15.64 -7.02
CA ARG A 2 17.74 14.51 -6.13
C ARG A 2 16.56 13.70 -5.53
N SER A 3 15.89 12.86 -6.32
CA SER A 3 16.21 11.46 -6.72
C SER A 3 15.91 10.43 -5.61
N MET A 4 14.70 9.87 -5.67
CA MET A 4 14.26 8.68 -4.92
C MET A 4 14.91 7.45 -5.55
N LEU A 5 15.59 6.62 -4.75
CA LEU A 5 16.07 5.30 -5.17
C LEU A 5 14.89 4.29 -5.09
N PRO A 6 14.68 3.41 -6.07
CA PRO A 6 13.76 2.27 -5.91
C PRO A 6 14.47 1.08 -5.28
N PHE A 7 13.91 0.56 -4.17
CA PHE A 7 14.37 -0.66 -3.50
C PHE A 7 13.98 -1.91 -4.30
N LEU A 8 14.95 -2.79 -4.57
CA LEU A 8 14.77 -4.02 -5.33
C LEU A 8 14.28 -5.17 -4.44
N VAL A 9 13.35 -5.96 -5.00
CA VAL A 9 12.80 -7.23 -4.51
C VAL A 9 13.93 -8.22 -4.13
N LEU A 10 13.97 -8.63 -2.86
CA LEU A 10 14.79 -9.74 -2.36
C LEU A 10 13.87 -10.93 -2.04
N CYS A 11 14.04 -12.00 -2.81
CA CYS A 11 13.37 -13.27 -2.59
C CYS A 11 13.69 -13.84 -1.21
N LEU A 12 12.65 -14.43 -0.62
CA LEU A 12 12.57 -14.97 0.72
C LEU A 12 13.40 -16.26 0.82
N ALA A 13 14.44 -16.24 1.66
CA ALA A 13 14.96 -17.46 2.25
C ALA A 13 13.97 -17.94 3.34
N PRO A 14 13.98 -19.24 3.70
CA PRO A 14 13.30 -19.69 4.90
C PRO A 14 13.86 -18.89 6.10
N VAL A 15 13.15 -18.88 7.22
CA VAL A 15 13.70 -18.47 8.53
C VAL A 15 14.73 -19.54 8.93
N THR A 16 15.83 -19.61 8.19
CA THR A 16 17.05 -20.29 8.56
C THR A 16 17.78 -19.32 9.47
N THR A 17 18.01 -19.76 10.69
CA THR A 17 18.99 -19.21 11.62
C THR A 17 20.25 -18.74 10.86
N VAL A 18 20.39 -17.42 10.71
CA VAL A 18 21.66 -16.78 10.37
C VAL A 18 22.39 -16.60 11.71
N SER A 19 23.44 -17.39 11.98
CA SER A 19 24.86 -17.02 11.78
C SER A 19 25.23 -15.73 12.53
N ALA A 20 26.22 -15.81 13.44
CA ALA A 20 26.93 -14.70 14.14
C ALA A 20 26.13 -13.41 14.38
N ASP A 21 25.79 -13.11 15.63
CA ASP A 21 25.00 -11.94 16.06
C ASP A 21 25.20 -10.71 15.15
N GLU A 22 24.20 -10.36 14.35
CA GLU A 22 24.24 -9.21 13.40
C GLU A 22 24.57 -7.89 14.12
N PHE A 23 24.32 -7.83 15.43
CA PHE A 23 24.67 -6.74 16.32
C PHE A 23 25.96 -6.98 17.12
N ASP A 24 26.84 -7.89 16.69
CA ASP A 24 28.08 -8.19 17.41
C ASP A 24 28.86 -6.91 17.72
N GLY A 25 29.26 -6.78 18.99
CA GLY A 25 29.91 -5.61 19.58
C GLY A 25 28.99 -4.41 19.90
N ALA A 26 27.74 -4.38 19.41
CA ALA A 26 26.81 -3.29 19.67
C ALA A 26 26.15 -3.38 21.06
N GLN A 27 25.85 -2.23 21.62
CA GLN A 27 25.18 -2.05 22.90
C GLN A 27 23.86 -1.30 22.71
N TRP A 28 22.87 -1.64 23.52
CA TRP A 28 21.59 -0.94 23.57
C TRP A 28 21.77 0.43 24.22
N LEU A 29 21.55 1.50 23.46
CA LEU A 29 21.69 2.88 23.93
C LEU A 29 20.34 3.43 24.36
N ARG A 30 20.28 3.93 25.59
CA ARG A 30 19.07 4.47 26.21
C ARG A 30 19.26 5.91 26.65
N ASP A 31 18.16 6.66 26.64
CA ASP A 31 18.10 7.95 27.32
C ASP A 31 18.38 7.74 28.83
N PRO A 32 19.29 8.52 29.45
CA PRO A 32 19.54 8.45 30.89
C PRO A 32 18.30 8.62 31.76
N ARG A 33 17.25 9.31 31.28
CA ARG A 33 15.95 9.46 31.96
C ARG A 33 15.19 8.14 32.08
N ALA A 34 15.47 7.16 31.22
CA ALA A 34 14.84 5.84 31.26
C ALA A 34 15.63 4.84 32.12
N ALA A 35 16.80 5.23 32.64
CA ALA A 35 17.61 4.36 33.49
C ALA A 35 16.91 4.06 34.83
N GLY A 36 17.05 2.83 35.33
CA GLY A 36 16.51 2.41 36.63
C GLY A 36 15.03 1.98 36.62
N HIS A 37 14.35 2.06 35.47
CA HIS A 37 13.01 1.51 35.33
C HIS A 37 13.05 0.01 35.00
N ASN A 38 12.30 -0.78 35.76
CA ASN A 38 12.15 -2.21 35.49
C ASN A 38 11.32 -2.43 34.23
N ILE A 39 11.69 -3.45 33.46
CA ILE A 39 10.92 -3.93 32.33
C ILE A 39 9.58 -4.48 32.82
N ILE A 40 8.50 -4.18 32.09
CA ILE A 40 7.14 -4.60 32.43
C ILE A 40 6.58 -5.44 31.29
N ASP A 41 5.95 -6.57 31.60
CA ASP A 41 5.23 -7.36 30.60
C ASP A 41 3.74 -6.96 30.57
N TYR A 42 3.32 -6.43 29.42
CA TYR A 42 1.94 -6.05 29.15
C TYR A 42 1.19 -7.07 28.30
N LEU A 43 1.87 -8.06 27.74
CA LEU A 43 1.28 -9.01 26.80
C LEU A 43 0.46 -10.05 27.56
N LYS A 44 -0.86 -9.96 27.44
CA LYS A 44 -1.83 -10.78 28.16
C LYS A 44 -3.15 -10.87 27.39
N ARG A 45 -4.05 -11.74 27.80
CA ARG A 45 -5.42 -11.75 27.24
C ARG A 45 -6.16 -10.45 27.60
N GLU A 46 -7.09 -10.00 26.76
CA GLU A 46 -7.81 -8.72 26.95
C GLU A 46 -8.47 -8.61 28.34
N ARG A 47 -8.94 -9.74 28.87
CA ARG A 47 -9.66 -9.82 30.16
C ARG A 47 -8.73 -9.83 31.37
N GLU A 48 -7.45 -10.08 31.17
CA GLU A 48 -6.46 -10.01 32.23
C GLU A 48 -6.04 -8.55 32.42
N LYS A 49 -6.04 -8.07 33.67
CA LYS A 49 -5.73 -6.65 33.92
C LYS A 49 -4.24 -6.37 33.69
N PRO A 50 -3.87 -5.36 32.87
CA PRO A 50 -2.50 -4.91 32.80
C PRO A 50 -2.02 -4.32 34.13
N PRO A 51 -0.72 -4.46 34.47
CA PRO A 51 -0.14 -3.56 35.46
C PRO A 51 -0.36 -2.10 35.00
N LYS A 52 -0.38 -1.14 35.93
CA LYS A 52 -0.48 0.27 35.52
C LYS A 52 0.83 0.70 34.84
N PRO A 53 0.77 1.46 33.72
CA PRO A 53 1.95 2.09 33.13
C PRO A 53 2.77 2.85 34.15
N LYS A 54 4.07 2.55 34.22
CA LYS A 54 5.04 3.24 35.07
C LYS A 54 6.31 3.41 34.26
N GLY A 55 6.77 4.64 34.12
CA GLY A 55 7.93 4.93 33.30
C GLY A 55 7.85 6.29 32.66
N PRO A 56 8.92 6.72 31.98
CA PRO A 56 8.90 7.92 31.19
C PRO A 56 8.02 7.76 29.96
N LYS A 57 7.48 8.88 29.48
CA LYS A 57 6.66 8.97 28.26
C LYS A 57 7.19 10.09 27.38
N ASN A 58 6.80 10.07 26.11
CA ASN A 58 7.13 11.10 25.13
C ASN A 58 8.64 11.43 25.09
N LEU A 59 9.47 10.38 25.12
CA LEU A 59 10.93 10.54 25.16
C LEU A 59 11.49 10.70 23.76
N HIS A 60 11.89 11.92 23.41
CA HIS A 60 12.75 12.19 22.26
C HIS A 60 14.22 12.27 22.68
N THR A 61 15.06 11.50 22.01
CA THR A 61 16.49 11.40 22.30
C THR A 61 17.29 11.57 21.02
N LEU A 62 18.25 12.50 21.02
CA LEU A 62 19.20 12.63 19.92
C LEU A 62 20.48 11.88 20.29
N LEU A 63 20.91 10.97 19.43
CA LEU A 63 22.17 10.24 19.54
C LEU A 63 23.06 10.62 18.38
N ARG A 64 24.36 10.83 18.61
CA ARG A 64 25.31 11.04 17.52
C ARG A 64 26.70 10.47 17.81
N ARG A 65 27.43 10.18 16.74
CA ARG A 65 28.84 9.82 16.74
C ARG A 65 29.47 10.23 15.41
N GLU A 66 30.66 10.80 15.46
CA GLU A 66 31.49 10.98 14.27
C GLU A 66 32.42 9.78 14.09
N ILE A 67 32.57 9.38 12.83
CA ILE A 67 33.51 8.35 12.38
C ILE A 67 34.40 8.95 11.29
N THR A 68 35.59 8.41 11.10
CA THR A 68 36.48 8.82 10.01
C THR A 68 36.77 7.64 9.12
N LEU A 69 36.41 7.75 7.84
CA LEU A 69 36.66 6.73 6.82
C LEU A 69 37.90 7.11 6.01
N ARG A 70 38.78 6.14 5.74
CA ARG A 70 40.04 6.42 5.02
C ARG A 70 39.83 6.83 3.56
N GLU A 71 38.78 6.32 2.94
CA GLU A 71 38.35 6.63 1.57
C GLU A 71 36.84 6.37 1.44
N LYS A 72 36.25 6.62 0.27
CA LYS A 72 34.84 6.34 0.04
C LYS A 72 34.61 4.82 0.02
N PRO A 73 33.68 4.28 0.81
CA PRO A 73 33.48 2.84 0.89
C PRO A 73 32.90 2.27 -0.41
N ALA A 74 33.29 1.04 -0.73
CA ALA A 74 32.67 0.24 -1.79
C ALA A 74 31.34 -0.37 -1.35
N ALA A 75 31.18 -0.63 -0.04
CA ALA A 75 29.91 -0.98 0.57
C ALA A 75 29.83 -0.48 2.02
N ALA A 76 28.66 -0.03 2.45
CA ALA A 76 28.35 0.34 3.83
C ALA A 76 26.99 -0.26 4.22
N VAL A 77 27.01 -1.34 5.00
CA VAL A 77 25.81 -2.12 5.37
C VAL A 77 25.44 -1.84 6.81
N LEU A 78 24.23 -1.33 7.03
CA LEU A 78 23.69 -0.96 8.33
C LEU A 78 22.70 -2.01 8.83
N THR A 79 22.99 -2.59 9.99
CA THR A 79 22.04 -3.28 10.86
C THR A 79 21.53 -2.28 11.90
N VAL A 80 20.22 -2.03 11.99
CA VAL A 80 19.66 -1.01 12.90
C VAL A 80 18.28 -1.37 13.45
N THR A 81 18.05 -1.04 14.72
CA THR A 81 16.74 -1.11 15.38
C THR A 81 16.62 -0.07 16.50
N ALA A 82 15.41 0.11 17.01
CA ALA A 82 15.04 1.03 18.07
C ALA A 82 13.73 0.57 18.74
N ASP A 83 13.42 1.19 19.88
CA ASP A 83 12.20 0.99 20.65
C ASP A 83 11.74 2.39 21.15
N ASP A 84 10.63 2.95 20.65
CA ASP A 84 9.69 2.32 19.70
C ASP A 84 10.19 2.39 18.25
N TYR A 85 10.71 3.55 17.82
CA TYR A 85 11.37 3.70 16.51
C TYR A 85 12.30 4.91 16.47
N ALA A 86 13.16 4.98 15.45
CA ALA A 86 14.11 6.05 15.22
C ALA A 86 14.12 6.54 13.77
N HIS A 87 14.46 7.82 13.58
CA HIS A 87 14.99 8.34 12.32
C HIS A 87 16.52 8.29 12.39
N PHE A 88 17.15 7.50 11.52
CA PHE A 88 18.60 7.40 11.41
C PHE A 88 19.12 8.25 10.25
N TYR A 89 20.20 8.98 10.49
CA TYR A 89 20.79 9.94 9.59
C TYR A 89 22.29 9.68 9.41
N VAL A 90 22.76 9.94 8.19
CA VAL A 90 24.18 10.00 7.87
C VAL A 90 24.43 11.34 7.17
N ASN A 91 25.35 12.14 7.70
CA ASN A 91 25.72 13.45 7.15
C ASN A 91 24.50 14.36 6.88
N GLY A 92 23.53 14.38 7.79
CA GLY A 92 22.30 15.16 7.67
C GLY A 92 21.17 14.51 6.85
N PHE A 93 21.46 13.49 6.04
CA PHE A 93 20.47 12.81 5.22
C PHE A 93 19.82 11.65 5.98
N LYS A 94 18.49 11.56 5.94
CA LYS A 94 17.72 10.49 6.59
C LYS A 94 17.87 9.20 5.78
N ALA A 95 18.69 8.26 6.27
CA ALA A 95 18.94 6.99 5.60
C ALA A 95 17.77 6.01 5.78
N VAL A 96 17.23 5.89 7.00
CA VAL A 96 16.13 4.95 7.31
C VAL A 96 15.29 5.47 8.47
N GLN A 97 14.02 5.07 8.49
CA GLN A 97 13.12 5.18 9.64
C GLN A 97 12.72 3.77 10.03
N GLY A 98 12.75 3.46 11.32
CA GLY A 98 12.35 2.14 11.79
C GLY A 98 12.80 1.80 13.22
N PRO A 99 12.58 0.56 13.64
CA PRO A 99 11.96 -0.52 12.86
C PRO A 99 10.42 -0.34 12.75
N GLU A 100 9.75 -1.25 12.05
CA GLU A 100 8.28 -1.33 12.14
C GLU A 100 7.86 -1.92 13.49
N SER A 101 6.58 -1.82 13.84
CA SER A 101 6.06 -2.43 15.07
C SER A 101 6.23 -3.96 15.06
N GLY A 102 6.69 -4.51 16.19
CA GLY A 102 6.81 -5.94 16.44
C GLY A 102 6.80 -6.25 17.94
N TYR A 103 6.70 -7.53 18.31
CA TYR A 103 6.72 -7.96 19.71
C TYR A 103 8.15 -8.03 20.24
N PRO A 104 8.42 -7.79 21.54
CA PRO A 104 9.78 -7.91 22.10
C PRO A 104 10.41 -9.28 21.88
N PHE A 105 9.62 -10.36 21.84
CA PHE A 105 10.09 -11.71 21.57
C PHE A 105 10.25 -12.07 20.08
N ALA A 106 10.04 -11.10 19.19
CA ALA A 106 10.26 -11.16 17.75
C ALA A 106 10.44 -9.71 17.24
N HIS A 107 11.43 -9.01 17.78
CA HIS A 107 11.62 -7.58 17.60
C HIS A 107 12.34 -7.30 16.28
N PRO A 108 11.76 -6.48 15.40
CA PRO A 108 12.32 -6.27 14.08
C PRO A 108 13.61 -5.44 14.08
N TYR A 109 14.49 -5.74 13.13
CA TYR A 109 15.60 -4.88 12.73
C TYR A 109 15.73 -4.79 11.21
N TYR A 110 16.28 -3.68 10.73
CA TYR A 110 16.66 -3.50 9.34
C TYR A 110 18.11 -3.90 9.12
N HIS A 111 18.41 -4.49 7.97
CA HIS A 111 19.77 -4.76 7.47
C HIS A 111 19.86 -4.30 6.01
N LEU A 112 20.46 -3.14 5.78
CA LEU A 112 20.33 -2.33 4.56
C LEU A 112 21.68 -1.82 4.06
N ASP A 113 21.86 -1.79 2.74
CA ASP A 113 22.96 -1.05 2.12
C ASP A 113 22.64 0.45 2.12
N ILE A 114 23.51 1.24 2.75
CA ILE A 114 23.43 2.70 2.82
C ILE A 114 24.72 3.36 2.32
N THR A 115 25.47 2.68 1.44
CA THR A 115 26.70 3.17 0.79
C THR A 115 26.57 4.59 0.21
N PRO A 116 25.47 4.97 -0.47
CA PRO A 116 25.36 6.29 -1.10
C PRO A 116 25.44 7.49 -0.14
N PHE A 117 25.31 7.28 1.18
CA PHE A 117 25.33 8.35 2.18
C PHE A 117 26.73 8.68 2.73
N PHE A 118 27.75 7.90 2.39
CA PHE A 118 29.10 8.05 2.92
C PHE A 118 30.07 8.72 1.93
N GLU A 119 30.99 9.49 2.50
CA GLU A 119 32.12 10.10 1.79
C GLU A 119 33.45 9.75 2.49
N ALA A 120 34.58 9.99 1.81
CA ALA A 120 35.89 9.89 2.45
C ALA A 120 36.05 10.95 3.56
N GLY A 121 36.78 10.62 4.63
CA GLY A 121 37.01 11.52 5.76
C GLY A 121 35.93 11.42 6.85
N VAL A 122 35.64 12.54 7.51
CA VAL A 122 34.73 12.58 8.67
C VAL A 122 33.28 12.46 8.23
N ASN A 123 32.55 11.52 8.82
CA ASN A 123 31.13 11.31 8.63
C ASN A 123 30.39 11.35 9.98
N CYS A 124 29.19 11.90 10.00
CA CYS A 124 28.34 11.90 11.19
C CYS A 124 27.24 10.84 11.08
N LEU A 125 27.20 9.93 12.06
CA LEU A 125 26.07 9.03 12.30
C LEU A 125 25.17 9.69 13.37
N ALA A 126 23.88 9.79 13.10
CA ALA A 126 22.92 10.44 13.99
C ALA A 126 21.59 9.68 14.07
N ALA A 127 20.95 9.64 15.22
CA ALA A 127 19.63 9.06 15.40
C ALA A 127 18.75 9.99 16.24
N HIS A 128 17.52 10.25 15.78
CA HIS A 128 16.45 10.80 16.62
C HIS A 128 15.55 9.63 17.00
N VAL A 129 15.69 9.18 18.24
CA VAL A 129 14.97 8.03 18.80
C VAL A 129 13.75 8.54 19.55
N TYR A 130 12.63 7.87 19.37
CA TYR A 130 11.38 8.18 20.04
C TYR A 130 10.82 6.96 20.74
N TYR A 131 10.65 7.09 22.05
CA TYR A 131 9.94 6.15 22.88
C TYR A 131 8.67 6.79 23.40
N GLN A 132 7.53 6.25 23.00
CA GLN A 132 6.23 6.84 23.27
C GLN A 132 5.83 6.66 24.73
N GLY A 133 6.01 5.46 25.28
CA GLY A 133 5.60 5.13 26.65
C GLY A 133 4.09 5.02 26.85
N LEU A 134 3.33 4.65 25.81
CA LEU A 134 1.86 4.52 25.84
C LEU A 134 1.42 3.07 25.58
N LEU A 135 0.35 2.63 26.25
CA LEU A 135 -0.32 1.37 25.93
C LEU A 135 -1.34 1.61 24.81
N ASN A 136 -1.04 1.14 23.61
CA ASN A 136 -1.90 1.35 22.45
C ASN A 136 -1.83 0.20 21.42
N ARG A 137 -2.56 0.35 20.33
CA ARG A 137 -2.79 -0.65 19.26
C ARG A 137 -1.64 -0.76 18.25
N VAL A 138 -0.61 0.07 18.37
CA VAL A 138 0.44 0.23 17.36
C VAL A 138 1.75 -0.34 17.86
N TRP A 139 2.18 0.12 19.04
CA TRP A 139 3.51 -0.15 19.57
C TRP A 139 3.45 -1.06 20.80
N ASN A 140 4.45 -1.91 20.94
CA ASN A 140 4.74 -2.60 22.19
C ASN A 140 5.55 -1.66 23.10
N SER A 141 4.91 -0.58 23.53
CA SER A 141 5.52 0.50 24.32
C SER A 141 5.10 0.43 25.79
N ALA A 142 5.43 1.47 26.56
CA ALA A 142 5.22 1.62 28.01
C ALA A 142 5.93 0.59 28.93
N ASP A 143 6.57 -0.41 28.35
CA ASP A 143 7.25 -1.54 28.99
C ASP A 143 8.67 -1.26 29.50
N ASN A 144 9.13 -0.01 29.38
CA ASN A 144 10.46 0.47 29.71
C ASN A 144 11.62 -0.16 28.91
N ARG A 145 11.37 -0.69 27.70
CA ARG A 145 12.42 -1.25 26.82
C ARG A 145 13.11 -0.23 25.89
N SER A 146 12.64 1.02 25.88
CA SER A 146 13.18 2.18 25.14
C SER A 146 14.66 2.09 24.78
N GLY A 147 15.02 2.31 23.51
CA GLY A 147 16.43 2.46 23.13
C GLY A 147 16.70 2.36 21.64
N PHE A 148 17.99 2.27 21.30
CA PHE A 148 18.50 2.24 19.93
C PHE A 148 19.76 1.39 19.85
N MET A 149 19.92 0.66 18.76
CA MET A 149 21.10 -0.15 18.53
C MET A 149 21.42 -0.26 17.05
N MET A 150 22.71 -0.22 16.72
CA MET A 150 23.17 -0.36 15.35
C MET A 150 24.55 -1.02 15.25
N ALA A 151 24.79 -1.66 14.10
CA ALA A 151 26.10 -2.06 13.60
C ALA A 151 26.22 -1.64 12.13
N LEU A 152 27.37 -1.07 11.76
CA LEU A 152 27.67 -0.60 10.41
C LEU A 152 28.95 -1.26 9.95
N ASP A 153 28.83 -2.11 8.94
CA ASP A 153 29.94 -2.80 8.30
C ASP A 153 30.38 -2.02 7.05
N ILE A 154 31.61 -1.55 7.06
CA ILE A 154 32.26 -0.85 5.96
C ILE A 154 33.19 -1.82 5.23
N ARG A 155 33.12 -1.81 3.90
CA ARG A 155 34.09 -2.46 3.01
C ARG A 155 34.64 -1.45 2.02
N TYR A 156 35.95 -1.39 1.91
CA TYR A 156 36.67 -0.49 1.01
C TYR A 156 36.98 -1.15 -0.34
N PRO A 157 37.30 -0.36 -1.38
CA PRO A 157 37.66 -0.89 -2.71
C PRO A 157 38.86 -1.86 -2.70
N ASP A 158 39.80 -1.68 -1.77
CA ASP A 158 40.98 -2.54 -1.59
C ASP A 158 40.67 -3.89 -0.90
N GLY A 159 39.42 -4.10 -0.48
CA GLY A 159 38.94 -5.28 0.24
C GLY A 159 39.06 -5.21 1.76
N GLY A 160 39.64 -4.16 2.33
CA GLY A 160 39.68 -3.99 3.78
C GLY A 160 38.31 -3.66 4.36
N THR A 161 38.13 -3.98 5.65
CA THR A 161 36.85 -3.81 6.35
C THR A 161 37.01 -3.07 7.69
N GLU A 162 35.99 -2.33 8.08
CA GLU A 162 35.88 -1.63 9.36
C GLU A 162 34.43 -1.80 9.88
N ARG A 163 34.24 -1.90 11.20
CA ARG A 163 32.91 -2.02 11.82
C ARG A 163 32.73 -0.93 12.86
N HIS A 164 31.61 -0.21 12.78
CA HIS A 164 31.20 0.81 13.74
C HIS A 164 29.91 0.39 14.43
N VAL A 165 29.86 0.49 15.75
CA VAL A 165 28.72 0.01 16.55
C VAL A 165 28.17 1.10 17.47
N SER A 166 26.93 0.91 17.92
CA SER A 166 26.37 1.66 19.04
C SER A 166 27.04 1.22 20.34
N ASP A 167 27.62 2.14 21.10
CA ASP A 167 28.32 1.85 22.35
C ASP A 167 28.30 3.09 23.29
N GLY A 168 28.86 2.95 24.49
CA GLY A 168 28.95 4.06 25.46
C GLY A 168 29.82 5.26 25.04
N SER A 169 30.47 5.24 23.87
CA SER A 169 31.23 6.38 23.33
C SER A 169 30.34 7.42 22.63
N TRP A 170 29.14 7.02 22.19
CA TRP A 170 28.15 7.90 21.57
C TRP A 170 27.77 9.07 22.49
N ARG A 171 27.32 10.17 21.88
CA ARG A 171 26.77 11.33 22.59
C ARG A 171 25.26 11.29 22.54
N CYS A 172 24.63 11.72 23.62
CA CYS A 172 23.21 11.66 23.87
C CYS A 172 22.69 13.02 24.36
N PHE A 173 21.65 13.51 23.72
CA PHE A 173 20.94 14.72 24.11
C PHE A 173 19.46 14.39 24.36
N PRO A 174 19.03 14.39 25.62
CA PRO A 174 17.61 14.35 25.97
C PRO A 174 16.90 15.59 25.40
N LEU A 175 16.12 15.43 24.33
CA LEU A 175 15.48 16.54 23.66
C LEU A 175 14.19 16.92 24.40
N MET A 176 14.15 18.13 24.94
CA MET A 176 12.98 18.68 25.66
C MET A 176 12.09 19.57 24.78
N ALA A 177 12.37 19.65 23.47
CA ALA A 177 11.64 20.53 22.56
C ALA A 177 10.17 20.12 22.35
N PHE A 178 9.80 18.85 22.61
CA PHE A 178 8.44 18.33 22.48
C PHE A 178 7.75 18.38 23.85
N GLU A 179 7.14 19.51 24.17
CA GLU A 179 6.76 19.86 25.56
C GLU A 179 5.41 19.27 26.00
N SER A 180 4.59 18.79 25.07
CA SER A 180 3.22 18.36 25.37
C SER A 180 3.16 17.01 26.07
N GLU A 181 2.29 16.89 27.07
CA GLU A 181 1.84 15.61 27.62
C GLU A 181 0.48 15.18 27.06
N GLU A 182 -0.16 16.03 26.24
CA GLU A 182 -1.47 15.76 25.67
C GLU A 182 -1.37 14.69 24.57
N THR A 183 -2.25 13.69 24.66
CA THR A 183 -2.37 12.62 23.67
C THR A 183 -3.62 12.75 22.83
N THR A 184 -3.57 12.26 21.60
CA THR A 184 -4.68 12.26 20.64
C THR A 184 -4.89 10.84 20.08
N GLY A 185 -6.03 10.59 19.40
CA GLY A 185 -6.32 9.32 18.74
C GLY A 185 -6.20 8.11 19.66
N TYR A 186 -7.04 7.99 20.69
CA TYR A 186 -6.96 6.88 21.66
C TYR A 186 -5.56 6.61 22.24
N GLN A 187 -4.78 7.67 22.48
CA GLN A 187 -3.42 7.58 23.02
C GLN A 187 -2.43 6.85 22.09
N THR A 188 -2.62 6.97 20.78
CA THR A 188 -1.67 6.47 19.77
C THR A 188 -0.60 7.51 19.42
N GLN A 189 -0.70 8.73 19.94
CA GLN A 189 0.16 9.85 19.59
C GLN A 189 0.13 10.97 20.64
N PHE A 190 1.24 11.69 20.81
CA PHE A 190 1.29 12.98 21.52
C PHE A 190 1.12 14.15 20.54
N LEU A 191 0.51 15.24 21.01
CA LEU A 191 0.55 16.50 20.27
C LEU A 191 1.97 17.06 20.26
N GLU A 192 2.43 17.51 19.11
CA GLU A 192 3.81 17.96 18.95
C GLU A 192 3.87 19.48 19.08
N ASN A 193 3.71 19.97 20.31
CA ASN A 193 4.07 21.35 20.64
C ASN A 193 5.60 21.46 20.68
N ILE A 194 6.18 22.19 19.74
CA ILE A 194 7.63 22.21 19.50
C ILE A 194 8.22 23.57 19.87
N ASP A 195 9.14 23.59 20.84
CA ASP A 195 9.99 24.74 21.10
C ASP A 195 11.32 24.64 20.34
N MET A 196 11.42 25.39 19.24
CA MET A 196 12.61 25.37 18.39
C MET A 196 13.84 26.01 19.03
N ARG A 197 13.68 26.76 20.13
CA ARG A 197 14.82 27.27 20.92
C ARG A 197 15.62 26.11 21.55
N LEU A 198 14.96 24.98 21.78
CA LEU A 198 15.51 23.79 22.41
C LEU A 198 16.02 22.75 21.41
N VAL A 199 15.87 23.00 20.10
CA VAL A 199 16.38 22.12 19.04
C VAL A 199 17.81 22.56 18.66
N PRO A 200 18.84 21.70 18.85
CA PRO A 200 20.20 22.04 18.47
C PRO A 200 20.35 22.05 16.94
N GLN A 201 20.70 23.20 16.35
CA GLN A 201 20.88 23.28 14.89
C GLN A 201 22.16 22.58 14.44
N GLY A 202 22.11 21.86 13.32
CA GLY A 202 23.28 21.21 12.72
C GLY A 202 23.73 19.91 13.40
N TRP A 203 23.01 19.41 14.43
CA TRP A 203 23.42 18.23 15.22
C TRP A 203 23.64 16.94 14.41
N ARG A 204 23.07 16.86 13.20
CA ARG A 204 23.18 15.72 12.26
C ARG A 204 24.40 15.81 11.34
N MET A 205 25.12 16.93 11.37
CA MET A 205 26.28 17.21 10.52
C MET A 205 27.57 16.86 11.25
N ALA A 206 28.62 16.54 10.48
CA ALA A 206 29.97 16.45 11.00
C ALA A 206 30.50 17.84 11.41
N GLY A 207 31.37 17.90 12.42
CA GLY A 207 31.93 19.12 12.98
C GLY A 207 31.01 19.86 13.97
N PHE A 208 29.86 19.29 14.34
CA PHE A 208 29.01 19.86 15.38
C PHE A 208 29.63 19.65 16.77
N ASP A 209 29.66 20.71 17.59
CA ASP A 209 30.16 20.65 18.97
C ASP A 209 29.15 20.00 19.91
N ASP A 210 29.38 18.73 20.23
CA ASP A 210 28.60 17.94 21.19
C ASP A 210 29.31 17.72 22.53
N SER A 211 30.32 18.54 22.85
CA SER A 211 31.09 18.42 24.10
C SER A 211 30.22 18.54 25.35
N ALA A 212 29.12 19.29 25.27
CA ALA A 212 28.12 19.45 26.33
C ALA A 212 27.08 18.31 26.40
N TRP A 213 27.06 17.40 25.42
CA TRP A 213 26.09 16.30 25.40
C TRP A 213 26.46 15.22 26.41
N LYS A 214 25.45 14.56 26.97
CA LYS A 214 25.63 13.47 27.93
C LYS A 214 26.09 12.20 27.20
N ARG A 215 26.53 11.20 27.97
CA ARG A 215 26.64 9.83 27.46
C ARG A 215 25.30 9.10 27.62
N PRO A 216 24.90 8.23 26.68
CA PRO A 216 23.73 7.39 26.85
C PRO A 216 23.98 6.35 27.96
N ALA A 217 22.90 5.81 28.52
CA ALA A 217 23.00 4.56 29.26
C ALA A 217 23.18 3.42 28.24
N ALA A 218 24.32 2.74 28.25
CA ALA A 218 24.62 1.64 27.34
C ALA A 218 24.58 0.31 28.10
N GLY A 219 23.90 -0.70 27.57
CA GLY A 219 23.86 -2.01 28.25
C GLY A 219 22.82 -2.99 27.73
N ARG A 220 22.17 -3.66 28.68
CA ARG A 220 21.33 -4.85 28.44
C ARG A 220 20.03 -4.51 27.71
N GLN A 221 19.60 -5.45 26.88
CA GLN A 221 18.30 -5.55 26.23
C GLN A 221 17.86 -7.04 26.29
N ASP A 222 16.56 -7.31 26.18
CA ASP A 222 15.97 -8.66 26.24
C ASP A 222 15.11 -9.01 25.01
N HIS A 223 15.18 -8.19 23.97
CA HIS A 223 14.54 -8.45 22.69
C HIS A 223 15.15 -9.67 22.00
N VAL A 224 14.30 -10.42 21.31
CA VAL A 224 14.72 -11.47 20.37
C VAL A 224 14.62 -10.88 18.98
N PHE A 225 15.77 -10.56 18.38
CA PHE A 225 15.79 -9.86 17.09
C PHE A 225 15.42 -10.76 15.92
N VAL A 226 14.56 -10.25 15.05
CA VAL A 226 14.20 -10.88 13.77
C VAL A 226 14.39 -9.87 12.65
N ARG A 227 14.88 -10.33 11.51
CA ARG A 227 15.04 -9.44 10.35
C ARG A 227 13.65 -8.98 9.89
N GLN A 228 13.50 -7.68 9.64
CA GLN A 228 12.25 -7.10 9.13
C GLN A 228 11.87 -7.78 7.80
N LEU A 229 10.61 -8.24 7.71
CA LEU A 229 10.08 -8.93 6.53
C LEU A 229 9.75 -7.98 5.37
N THR A 230 9.50 -6.71 5.68
CA THR A 230 9.18 -5.66 4.71
C THR A 230 10.39 -4.76 4.45
N PRO A 231 10.49 -4.12 3.28
CA PRO A 231 11.39 -2.98 3.09
C PRO A 231 11.01 -1.81 4.02
N PRO A 232 11.91 -0.82 4.20
CA PRO A 232 11.56 0.45 4.82
C PRO A 232 10.41 1.15 4.08
N LEU A 233 9.61 1.93 4.80
CA LEU A 233 8.58 2.77 4.18
C LEU A 233 9.20 3.71 3.14
N GLU A 234 8.57 3.78 1.98
CA GLU A 234 8.87 4.79 0.98
C GLU A 234 8.44 6.16 1.48
N ARG A 235 9.20 7.18 1.10
CA ARG A 235 8.94 8.57 1.48
C ARG A 235 9.14 9.49 0.30
N HIS A 236 8.21 10.40 0.11
CA HIS A 236 8.31 11.43 -0.91
C HIS A 236 7.76 12.77 -0.43
N ARG A 237 8.32 13.84 -0.98
CA ARG A 237 7.88 15.20 -0.68
C ARG A 237 6.62 15.51 -1.48
N VAL A 238 5.54 15.87 -0.79
CA VAL A 238 4.31 16.41 -1.37
C VAL A 238 4.14 17.85 -0.92
N VAL A 239 3.84 18.73 -1.87
CA VAL A 239 3.48 20.13 -1.61
C VAL A 239 1.96 20.30 -1.77
N PRO A 240 1.35 21.31 -1.12
CA PRO A 240 -0.07 21.59 -1.29
C PRO A 240 -0.44 21.84 -2.76
N ALA A 241 -1.57 21.28 -3.20
CA ALA A 241 -2.14 21.55 -4.52
C ALA A 241 -2.72 22.98 -4.57
N VAL A 242 -3.21 23.48 -3.43
CA VAL A 242 -3.68 24.85 -3.24
C VAL A 242 -3.03 25.43 -1.98
N ALA A 243 -2.52 26.66 -2.09
CA ALA A 243 -2.04 27.47 -0.97
C ALA A 243 -2.67 28.86 -1.05
N LYS A 244 -3.22 29.35 0.06
CA LYS A 244 -3.88 30.65 0.17
C LYS A 244 -3.33 31.44 1.34
N ASP A 245 -2.99 32.70 1.12
CA ASP A 245 -2.79 33.71 2.16
C ASP A 245 -4.14 34.37 2.46
N LEU A 246 -4.64 34.20 3.68
CA LEU A 246 -5.92 34.74 4.13
C LEU A 246 -5.75 36.09 4.86
N GLY A 247 -4.53 36.62 4.95
CA GLY A 247 -4.18 37.83 5.68
C GLY A 247 -4.09 37.64 7.19
N GLY A 248 -3.44 38.58 7.87
CA GLY A 248 -3.31 38.57 9.34
C GLY A 248 -2.54 37.37 9.90
N GLY A 249 -1.58 36.82 9.15
CA GLY A 249 -0.80 35.65 9.56
C GLY A 249 -1.54 34.31 9.42
N ARG A 250 -2.65 34.27 8.67
CA ARG A 250 -3.44 33.04 8.42
C ARG A 250 -3.16 32.50 7.02
N PHE A 251 -2.83 31.21 6.95
CA PHE A 251 -2.56 30.50 5.70
C PHE A 251 -3.35 29.19 5.64
N PHE A 252 -3.90 28.88 4.47
CA PHE A 252 -4.66 27.66 4.21
C PHE A 252 -4.03 26.83 3.09
N TYR A 253 -4.04 25.52 3.26
CA TYR A 253 -3.44 24.56 2.34
C TYR A 253 -4.38 23.36 2.11
N ASP A 254 -4.60 22.99 0.84
CA ASP A 254 -5.27 21.75 0.42
C ASP A 254 -4.27 20.89 -0.37
N PHE A 255 -4.05 19.66 0.09
CA PHE A 255 -3.15 18.69 -0.56
C PHE A 255 -3.84 17.90 -1.68
N GLY A 256 -5.13 18.14 -1.95
CA GLY A 256 -5.92 17.53 -3.01
C GLY A 256 -6.52 16.17 -2.66
N GLN A 257 -5.91 15.45 -1.72
CA GLN A 257 -6.41 14.19 -1.16
C GLN A 257 -5.95 14.02 0.30
N VAL A 258 -6.56 13.08 1.00
CA VAL A 258 -6.03 12.60 2.30
C VAL A 258 -4.67 11.96 2.08
N ILE A 259 -3.68 12.43 2.84
CA ILE A 259 -2.29 11.95 2.84
C ILE A 259 -1.85 11.56 4.25
N VAL A 260 -0.84 10.70 4.33
CA VAL A 260 -0.25 10.21 5.58
C VAL A 260 1.24 10.52 5.59
N GLY A 261 1.70 11.37 6.52
CA GLY A 261 3.09 11.81 6.48
C GLY A 261 3.53 12.76 7.59
N HIS A 262 4.79 13.17 7.49
CA HIS A 262 5.42 14.07 8.45
C HIS A 262 5.42 15.51 7.92
N THR A 263 4.75 16.42 8.63
CA THR A 263 4.67 17.82 8.24
C THR A 263 6.01 18.54 8.41
N ARG A 264 6.31 19.42 7.45
CA ARG A 264 7.48 20.30 7.44
C ARG A 264 7.01 21.72 7.21
N VAL A 265 7.42 22.62 8.09
CA VAL A 265 7.09 24.06 7.99
C VAL A 265 8.39 24.84 8.06
N LYS A 266 8.74 25.52 6.99
CA LYS A 266 9.90 26.42 6.97
C LYS A 266 9.42 27.86 7.09
N THR A 267 9.92 28.55 8.10
CA THR A 267 9.51 29.90 8.45
C THR A 267 10.62 30.64 9.19
N LYS A 268 10.39 31.92 9.49
CA LYS A 268 11.26 32.79 10.29
C LYS A 268 10.38 33.75 11.09
N GLY A 269 10.73 33.97 12.35
CA GLY A 269 10.08 34.97 13.20
C GLY A 269 10.94 35.33 14.40
N ALA A 270 10.44 36.24 15.24
CA ALA A 270 11.12 36.60 16.47
C ALA A 270 11.22 35.40 17.43
N ALA A 271 12.31 35.34 18.21
CA ALA A 271 12.46 34.30 19.23
C ALA A 271 11.32 34.38 20.25
N GLY A 272 10.69 33.24 20.55
CA GLY A 272 9.54 33.15 21.45
C GLY A 272 8.19 33.47 20.79
N HIS A 273 8.16 33.87 19.51
CA HIS A 273 6.90 33.97 18.76
C HIS A 273 6.26 32.59 18.62
N VAL A 274 4.95 32.50 18.82
CA VAL A 274 4.20 31.24 18.74
C VAL A 274 3.26 31.28 17.54
N MET A 275 3.35 30.27 16.68
CA MET A 275 2.37 30.02 15.62
C MET A 275 1.62 28.71 15.90
N THR A 276 0.40 28.59 15.36
CA THR A 276 -0.41 27.37 15.49
C THR A 276 -0.53 26.67 14.14
N VAL A 277 -0.29 25.36 14.12
CA VAL A 277 -0.48 24.51 12.95
C VAL A 277 -1.66 23.58 13.24
N ARG A 278 -2.61 23.51 12.30
CA ARG A 278 -3.79 22.64 12.40
C ARG A 278 -3.90 21.76 11.18
N HIS A 279 -4.28 20.51 11.39
CA HIS A 279 -4.48 19.52 10.34
C HIS A 279 -5.91 18.96 10.40
N GLY A 280 -6.48 18.56 9.27
CA GLY A 280 -7.80 17.92 9.25
C GLY A 280 -8.11 17.19 7.94
N GLU A 281 -9.00 16.20 8.03
CA GLU A 281 -9.53 15.48 6.86
C GLU A 281 -10.72 16.22 6.22
N GLU A 282 -11.36 17.11 6.98
CA GLU A 282 -12.54 17.88 6.59
C GLU A 282 -12.33 19.38 6.85
N LEU A 283 -13.24 20.19 6.29
CA LEU A 283 -13.37 21.61 6.58
C LEU A 283 -14.64 21.85 7.43
N SER A 284 -14.56 22.80 8.37
CA SER A 284 -15.74 23.27 9.13
C SER A 284 -16.47 24.41 8.42
N ALA A 285 -15.74 25.17 7.59
CA ALA A 285 -16.22 26.22 6.71
C ALA A 285 -15.20 26.38 5.56
N PRO A 286 -15.51 27.12 4.48
CA PRO A 286 -14.53 27.41 3.44
C PRO A 286 -13.21 27.93 4.05
N ASP A 287 -12.10 27.29 3.68
CA ASP A 287 -10.75 27.61 4.14
C ASP A 287 -10.56 27.58 5.68
N MET A 288 -11.39 26.82 6.39
CA MET A 288 -11.29 26.59 7.85
C MET A 288 -11.21 25.10 8.15
N VAL A 289 -10.07 24.65 8.67
CA VAL A 289 -9.79 23.24 8.90
C VAL A 289 -10.56 22.72 10.10
N ARG A 290 -11.22 21.55 9.94
CA ARG A 290 -11.82 20.82 11.06
C ARG A 290 -10.74 20.02 11.79
N PHE A 291 -9.98 20.71 12.64
CA PHE A 291 -8.87 20.12 13.41
C PHE A 291 -9.32 19.26 14.60
N GLU A 292 -10.54 19.47 15.09
CA GLU A 292 -11.27 18.52 15.94
C GLU A 292 -12.00 17.52 15.04
N MET A 293 -11.22 16.57 14.54
CA MET A 293 -11.67 15.59 13.55
C MET A 293 -12.77 14.70 14.12
N ARG A 294 -13.67 14.25 13.25
CA ARG A 294 -14.69 13.26 13.60
C ARG A 294 -14.10 11.98 14.16
N ALA A 295 -12.94 11.56 13.65
CA ALA A 295 -12.16 10.42 14.13
C ALA A 295 -11.62 10.58 15.57
N LYS A 296 -12.06 11.60 16.34
CA LYS A 296 -11.62 11.90 17.72
C LYS A 296 -10.13 12.21 17.83
N CYS A 297 -9.52 12.66 16.73
CA CYS A 297 -8.21 13.29 16.74
C CYS A 297 -8.40 14.80 16.87
N ARG A 298 -7.66 15.42 17.78
CA ARG A 298 -7.37 16.85 17.72
C ARG A 298 -5.98 17.03 17.12
N TYR A 299 -5.84 17.73 16.01
CA TYR A 299 -4.54 18.08 15.41
C TYR A 299 -4.38 19.60 15.41
N GLU A 300 -4.02 20.12 16.57
CA GLU A 300 -3.66 21.52 16.77
C GLU A 300 -2.38 21.55 17.60
N GLU A 301 -1.32 22.05 17.00
CA GLU A 301 0.01 22.05 17.57
C GLU A 301 0.60 23.47 17.58
N LYS A 302 1.32 23.81 18.65
CA LYS A 302 1.96 25.13 18.84
C LYS A 302 3.44 25.05 18.59
N ILE A 303 3.95 25.99 17.81
CA ILE A 303 5.38 26.07 17.48
C ILE A 303 5.95 27.37 18.01
N THR A 304 6.93 27.28 18.91
CA THR A 304 7.69 28.41 19.45
C THR A 304 8.95 28.60 18.63
N LEU A 305 9.09 29.76 17.99
CA LEU A 305 10.20 30.06 17.09
C LEU A 305 11.48 30.45 17.84
N SER A 306 12.63 30.17 17.23
CA SER A 306 13.94 30.40 17.84
C SER A 306 14.59 31.74 17.51
N GLY A 307 14.02 32.53 16.59
CA GLY A 307 14.65 33.75 16.07
C GLY A 307 15.52 33.52 14.83
N ARG A 308 15.71 32.25 14.41
CA ARG A 308 16.56 31.84 13.29
C ARG A 308 15.68 31.44 12.10
N ASP A 309 16.32 31.30 10.93
CA ASP A 309 15.68 30.59 9.81
C ASP A 309 15.65 29.10 10.15
N GLU A 310 14.47 28.50 10.21
CA GLU A 310 14.31 27.13 10.67
C GLU A 310 13.26 26.34 9.90
N THR A 311 13.52 25.04 9.80
CA THR A 311 12.57 24.05 9.32
C THR A 311 12.06 23.29 10.53
N VAL A 312 10.78 23.49 10.85
CA VAL A 312 10.06 22.75 11.87
C VAL A 312 9.78 21.36 11.32
N GLU A 313 10.20 20.33 12.06
CA GLU A 313 10.02 18.93 11.68
C GLU A 313 9.11 18.24 12.69
N PHE A 314 7.86 18.01 12.32
CA PHE A 314 6.99 17.12 13.09
C PHE A 314 7.58 15.69 13.01
N TYR A 315 7.80 15.09 14.17
CA TYR A 315 8.44 13.80 14.32
C TYR A 315 7.48 12.67 14.00
N ASP A 316 6.27 12.70 14.55
CA ASP A 316 5.25 11.69 14.29
C ASP A 316 4.35 12.10 13.10
N TYR A 317 3.79 11.11 12.42
CA TYR A 317 3.00 11.37 11.21
C TYR A 317 1.56 11.78 11.55
N ARG A 318 0.92 12.48 10.63
CA ARG A 318 -0.50 12.83 10.66
C ARG A 318 -1.21 12.31 9.41
N THR A 319 -2.51 12.10 9.53
CA THR A 319 -3.42 11.76 8.42
C THR A 319 -4.37 12.91 8.21
N PHE A 320 -4.28 13.58 7.06
CA PHE A 320 -5.05 14.78 6.78
C PHE A 320 -5.07 15.11 5.29
N ARG A 321 -5.98 15.99 4.87
CA ARG A 321 -5.99 16.61 3.53
C ARG A 321 -5.73 18.11 3.61
N TYR A 322 -6.25 18.75 4.65
CA TYR A 322 -6.22 20.19 4.81
C TYR A 322 -5.31 20.59 5.97
N MET A 323 -4.64 21.73 5.81
CA MET A 323 -3.81 22.31 6.85
C MET A 323 -4.03 23.83 6.91
N GLU A 324 -4.07 24.39 8.11
CA GLU A 324 -4.03 25.83 8.31
C GLU A 324 -2.91 26.21 9.27
N ILE A 325 -2.28 27.36 9.03
CA ILE A 325 -1.33 27.98 9.95
C ILE A 325 -1.90 29.32 10.39
N LEU A 326 -1.91 29.55 11.70
CA LEU A 326 -2.37 30.77 12.34
C LEU A 326 -1.19 31.49 13.00
N ASP A 327 -1.31 32.82 13.11
CA ASP A 327 -0.30 33.69 13.71
C ASP A 327 1.09 33.50 13.09
N ALA A 328 1.18 33.18 11.81
CA ALA A 328 2.46 33.06 11.12
C ALA A 328 3.08 34.46 10.92
N PRO A 329 4.35 34.67 11.34
CA PRO A 329 5.02 35.98 11.21
C PRO A 329 5.41 36.31 9.76
N ALA A 330 5.49 35.31 8.91
CA ALA A 330 5.76 35.40 7.47
C ALA A 330 5.09 34.22 6.76
N ALA A 331 4.92 34.32 5.44
CA ALA A 331 4.38 33.24 4.63
C ALA A 331 5.25 31.98 4.74
N PRO A 332 4.74 30.88 5.32
CA PRO A 332 5.53 29.68 5.50
C PRO A 332 5.58 28.82 4.24
N GLU A 333 6.74 28.22 3.97
CA GLU A 333 6.88 27.14 2.99
C GLU A 333 6.49 25.82 3.67
N VAL A 334 5.51 25.12 3.11
CA VAL A 334 4.95 23.89 3.68
C VAL A 334 5.13 22.72 2.71
N TRP A 335 5.55 21.58 3.25
CA TRP A 335 5.47 20.30 2.55
C TRP A 335 5.29 19.16 3.54
N VAL A 336 4.90 17.99 3.03
CA VAL A 336 4.74 16.77 3.80
C VAL A 336 5.69 15.73 3.24
N GLU A 337 6.43 15.04 4.11
CA GLU A 337 7.09 13.78 3.76
C GLU A 337 6.04 12.68 3.88
N VAL A 338 5.30 12.43 2.79
CA VAL A 338 4.31 11.35 2.72
C VAL A 338 5.03 10.02 2.81
N ARG A 339 4.46 9.08 3.54
CA ARG A 339 5.02 7.76 3.82
C ARG A 339 4.01 6.64 3.63
N HIS A 340 4.47 5.50 3.12
CA HIS A 340 3.68 4.29 2.93
C HIS A 340 4.59 3.09 2.70
N HIS A 341 4.06 1.88 2.87
CA HIS A 341 4.71 0.68 2.33
C HIS A 341 4.90 0.86 0.82
N PRO A 342 6.00 0.39 0.18
CA PRO A 342 6.21 0.56 -1.25
C PRO A 342 4.96 0.30 -2.08
N PHE A 343 4.52 1.33 -2.80
CA PHE A 343 3.25 1.31 -3.51
C PHE A 343 3.35 2.22 -4.72
N ASN A 344 3.29 1.62 -5.92
CA ASN A 344 3.26 2.36 -7.16
C ASN A 344 1.81 2.41 -7.69
N PRO A 345 1.10 3.55 -7.56
CA PRO A 345 -0.30 3.66 -7.97
C PRO A 345 -0.50 3.54 -9.49
N GLY A 346 0.55 3.58 -10.30
CA GLY A 346 0.49 3.39 -11.75
C GLY A 346 0.49 1.93 -12.21
N LEU A 347 0.77 0.96 -11.34
CA LEU A 347 0.82 -0.47 -11.72
C LEU A 347 -0.58 -1.01 -12.08
N ALA A 348 -1.57 -0.71 -11.25
CA ALA A 348 -2.96 -1.06 -11.48
C ALA A 348 -3.77 0.15 -11.96
N ALA A 349 -4.69 -0.07 -12.90
CA ALA A 349 -5.58 0.96 -13.40
C ALA A 349 -6.94 0.39 -13.75
N PHE A 350 -7.98 1.17 -13.53
CA PHE A 350 -9.34 0.81 -13.89
C PHE A 350 -10.02 2.01 -14.55
N SER A 351 -10.84 1.72 -15.56
CA SER A 351 -11.68 2.72 -16.21
C SER A 351 -13.01 2.08 -16.61
N SER A 352 -14.08 2.87 -16.59
CA SER A 352 -15.41 2.43 -17.00
C SER A 352 -16.18 3.57 -17.64
N ALA A 353 -17.15 3.22 -18.50
CA ALA A 353 -18.16 4.16 -18.98
C ALA A 353 -19.04 4.69 -17.83
N ASP A 354 -19.22 3.92 -16.74
CA ASP A 354 -19.67 4.49 -15.46
C ASP A 354 -18.50 5.21 -14.79
N ARG A 355 -18.47 6.53 -14.93
CA ARG A 355 -17.41 7.37 -14.38
C ARG A 355 -17.36 7.34 -12.85
N GLU A 356 -18.48 7.11 -12.18
CA GLU A 356 -18.51 7.02 -10.72
C GLU A 356 -17.86 5.74 -10.25
N MET A 357 -18.03 4.63 -10.96
CA MET A 357 -17.29 3.39 -10.67
C MET A 357 -15.78 3.59 -10.77
N GLY A 358 -15.32 4.40 -11.74
CA GLY A 358 -13.91 4.81 -11.81
C GLY A 358 -13.45 5.57 -10.57
N ARG A 359 -14.28 6.47 -10.05
CA ARG A 359 -14.00 7.22 -8.81
C ARG A 359 -14.07 6.34 -7.56
N VAL A 360 -14.97 5.35 -7.53
CA VAL A 360 -15.02 4.32 -6.47
C VAL A 360 -13.71 3.54 -6.44
N TRP A 361 -13.20 3.11 -7.59
CA TRP A 361 -11.88 2.50 -7.69
C TRP A 361 -10.78 3.42 -7.13
N ASP A 362 -10.79 4.70 -7.49
CA ASP A 362 -9.78 5.66 -7.04
C ASP A 362 -9.75 5.82 -5.52
N ILE A 363 -10.91 5.98 -4.86
CA ILE A 363 -10.94 6.10 -3.38
C ILE A 363 -10.49 4.80 -2.70
N CYS A 364 -10.79 3.64 -3.28
CA CYS A 364 -10.34 2.34 -2.77
C CYS A 364 -8.82 2.18 -2.92
N ARG A 365 -8.27 2.47 -4.10
CA ARG A 365 -6.82 2.45 -4.35
C ARG A 365 -6.09 3.40 -3.41
N ASN A 366 -6.56 4.65 -3.29
CA ASN A 366 -5.93 5.65 -2.45
C ASN A 366 -6.03 5.28 -0.97
N GLY A 367 -7.16 4.70 -0.54
CA GLY A 367 -7.33 4.19 0.83
C GLY A 367 -6.30 3.10 1.16
N VAL A 368 -6.14 2.11 0.28
CA VAL A 368 -5.11 1.07 0.45
C VAL A 368 -3.70 1.67 0.45
N TRP A 369 -3.42 2.60 -0.46
CA TRP A 369 -2.11 3.26 -0.56
C TRP A 369 -1.75 3.99 0.73
N MET A 370 -2.63 4.83 1.25
CA MET A 370 -2.39 5.63 2.45
C MET A 370 -2.48 4.80 3.74
N GLY A 371 -3.32 3.77 3.78
CA GLY A 371 -3.51 2.90 4.94
C GLY A 371 -2.51 1.74 5.07
N SER A 372 -1.73 1.45 4.02
CA SER A 372 -0.66 0.44 4.06
C SER A 372 0.66 1.08 4.53
N GLN A 373 1.04 0.81 5.78
CA GLN A 373 2.25 1.33 6.43
C GLN A 373 3.16 0.16 6.83
N GLY A 374 3.71 0.13 8.04
CA GLY A 374 4.36 -1.07 8.60
C GLY A 374 3.43 -2.26 8.86
N GLY A 375 2.14 -2.08 8.58
CA GLY A 375 1.06 -3.05 8.65
C GLY A 375 -0.15 -2.53 7.85
N PHE A 376 -1.18 -3.35 7.69
CA PHE A 376 -2.47 -2.93 7.15
C PHE A 376 -3.29 -2.26 8.25
N LEU A 377 -3.26 -0.93 8.30
CA LEU A 377 -3.91 -0.19 9.38
C LEU A 377 -5.42 -0.10 9.15
N ASP A 378 -6.21 -0.19 10.22
CA ASP A 378 -7.65 0.11 10.20
C ASP A 378 -7.87 1.55 9.73
N CYS A 379 -7.22 2.50 10.38
CA CYS A 379 -7.13 3.88 9.94
C CYS A 379 -5.76 4.48 10.35
N PRO A 380 -5.09 5.26 9.49
CA PRO A 380 -3.81 5.86 9.83
C PRO A 380 -3.96 7.10 10.74
N SER A 381 -5.19 7.50 11.10
CA SER A 381 -5.46 8.67 11.94
C SER A 381 -5.50 8.34 13.44
N ARG A 382 -6.56 7.69 13.91
CA ARG A 382 -6.85 7.55 15.35
C ARG A 382 -6.33 6.27 15.99
N GLU A 383 -6.53 5.11 15.38
CA GLU A 383 -6.25 3.81 16.01
C GLU A 383 -4.92 3.24 15.53
N LYS A 384 -4.62 3.42 14.23
CA LYS A 384 -3.36 3.04 13.62
C LYS A 384 -3.02 1.56 13.86
N GLY A 385 -4.03 0.73 14.12
CA GLY A 385 -3.88 -0.66 14.51
C GLY A 385 -4.05 -1.57 13.32
N GLN A 386 -3.30 -2.67 13.27
CA GLN A 386 -3.50 -3.70 12.26
C GLN A 386 -4.50 -4.71 12.80
N TYR A 387 -5.76 -4.61 12.34
CA TYR A 387 -6.85 -5.51 12.70
C TYR A 387 -6.99 -6.64 11.67
N LEU A 388 -7.15 -7.88 12.11
CA LEU A 388 -7.11 -9.04 11.20
C LEU A 388 -8.28 -9.04 10.21
N GLY A 389 -9.49 -8.66 10.64
CA GLY A 389 -10.65 -8.56 9.75
C GLY A 389 -10.43 -7.52 8.64
N ASP A 390 -9.96 -6.32 9.01
CA ASP A 390 -9.59 -5.25 8.07
C ASP A 390 -8.45 -5.70 7.13
N ALA A 391 -7.44 -6.37 7.68
CA ALA A 391 -6.29 -6.85 6.93
C ALA A 391 -6.67 -7.87 5.85
N VAL A 392 -7.70 -8.70 6.06
CA VAL A 392 -8.16 -9.67 5.05
C VAL A 392 -8.65 -8.95 3.77
N ILE A 393 -9.43 -7.88 3.93
CA ILE A 393 -9.96 -7.08 2.81
C ILE A 393 -8.84 -6.23 2.19
N THR A 394 -8.05 -5.59 3.05
CA THR A 394 -7.00 -4.65 2.62
C THR A 394 -5.88 -5.38 1.90
N ALA A 395 -5.44 -6.54 2.39
CA ALA A 395 -4.38 -7.34 1.79
C ALA A 395 -4.77 -7.87 0.41
N ARG A 396 -6.01 -8.33 0.22
CA ARG A 396 -6.54 -8.74 -1.10
C ARG A 396 -6.49 -7.59 -2.09
N SER A 397 -6.97 -6.43 -1.67
CA SER A 397 -6.92 -5.21 -2.47
C SER A 397 -5.47 -4.81 -2.79
N HIS A 398 -4.58 -4.84 -1.80
CA HIS A 398 -3.16 -4.53 -1.96
C HIS A 398 -2.50 -5.45 -3.00
N LEU A 399 -2.71 -6.76 -2.91
CA LEU A 399 -2.15 -7.74 -3.85
C LEU A 399 -2.58 -7.46 -5.29
N TRP A 400 -3.85 -7.12 -5.53
CA TRP A 400 -4.34 -6.73 -6.85
C TRP A 400 -3.81 -5.39 -7.36
N LEU A 401 -3.44 -4.48 -6.44
CA LEU A 401 -2.95 -3.15 -6.79
C LEU A 401 -1.43 -3.11 -7.01
N THR A 402 -0.67 -3.98 -6.33
CA THR A 402 0.80 -3.91 -6.30
C THR A 402 1.52 -5.19 -6.74
N ALA A 403 0.85 -6.35 -6.66
CA ALA A 403 1.46 -7.68 -6.73
C ALA A 403 2.63 -7.89 -5.72
N ASP A 404 2.72 -7.06 -4.68
CA ASP A 404 3.71 -7.19 -3.60
C ASP A 404 3.10 -7.93 -2.39
N PRO A 405 3.60 -9.14 -2.07
CA PRO A 405 3.07 -9.93 -0.97
C PRO A 405 3.79 -9.70 0.37
N THR A 406 4.83 -8.84 0.43
CA THR A 406 5.68 -8.71 1.61
C THR A 406 4.91 -8.24 2.84
N LEU A 407 4.02 -7.25 2.70
CA LEU A 407 3.19 -6.75 3.80
C LEU A 407 2.15 -7.78 4.24
N THR A 408 1.56 -8.54 3.31
CA THR A 408 0.66 -9.66 3.62
C THR A 408 1.37 -10.77 4.39
N ARG A 409 2.58 -11.14 3.99
CA ARG A 409 3.41 -12.11 4.71
C ARG A 409 3.70 -11.62 6.12
N LYS A 410 4.03 -10.34 6.30
CA LYS A 410 4.26 -9.73 7.61
C LYS A 410 3.01 -9.76 8.48
N ALA A 411 1.85 -9.36 7.96
CA ALA A 411 0.59 -9.38 8.70
C ALA A 411 0.26 -10.79 9.22
N LEU A 412 0.35 -11.81 8.34
CA LEU A 412 0.16 -13.21 8.74
C LEU A 412 1.15 -13.62 9.85
N HIS A 413 2.42 -13.25 9.72
CA HIS A 413 3.43 -13.53 10.73
C HIS A 413 3.12 -12.85 12.09
N ASP A 414 2.76 -11.57 12.11
CA ASP A 414 2.42 -10.84 13.34
C ASP A 414 1.23 -11.45 14.07
N PHE A 415 0.18 -11.83 13.33
CA PHE A 415 -0.98 -12.48 13.90
C PHE A 415 -0.66 -13.89 14.41
N ALA A 416 0.15 -14.67 13.71
CA ALA A 416 0.62 -15.97 14.19
C ALA A 416 1.40 -15.82 15.52
N LEU A 417 2.28 -14.83 15.63
CA LEU A 417 3.01 -14.54 16.87
C LEU A 417 2.09 -14.19 18.06
N SER A 418 0.93 -13.60 17.78
CA SER A 418 -0.07 -13.27 18.82
C SER A 418 -0.63 -14.51 19.54
N GLN A 419 -0.45 -15.72 18.98
CA GLN A 419 -0.84 -16.97 19.65
C GLN A 419 -0.10 -17.24 20.96
N ARG A 420 1.08 -16.64 21.13
CA ARG A 420 1.82 -16.66 22.40
C ARG A 420 1.07 -15.95 23.53
N ILE A 421 0.15 -15.05 23.19
CA ILE A 421 -0.66 -14.26 24.12
C ILE A 421 -2.02 -14.91 24.32
N CYS A 422 -2.69 -15.25 23.21
CA CYS A 422 -3.98 -15.92 23.21
C CYS A 422 -3.99 -17.02 22.14
N PRO A 423 -4.22 -18.31 22.47
CA PRO A 423 -4.24 -19.38 21.48
C PRO A 423 -5.24 -19.13 20.33
N GLY A 424 -6.36 -18.45 20.64
CA GLY A 424 -7.36 -17.99 19.68
C GLY A 424 -7.03 -16.66 18.99
N MET A 425 -5.77 -16.20 19.06
CA MET A 425 -5.22 -14.98 18.46
C MET A 425 -5.78 -13.65 19.00
N MET A 426 -4.98 -12.59 18.86
CA MET A 426 -5.40 -11.21 19.09
C MET A 426 -6.07 -10.66 17.83
N ALA A 427 -7.06 -9.78 17.98
CA ALA A 427 -7.73 -9.14 16.85
C ALA A 427 -6.91 -8.02 16.24
N VAL A 428 -6.06 -7.38 17.04
CA VAL A 428 -5.12 -6.35 16.64
C VAL A 428 -3.71 -6.80 16.99
N ALA A 429 -2.80 -6.80 16.02
CA ALA A 429 -1.42 -7.23 16.22
C ALA A 429 -0.47 -6.60 15.20
N PRO A 430 0.77 -6.24 15.60
CA PRO A 430 1.29 -6.27 16.96
C PRO A 430 0.88 -5.00 17.75
N GLY A 431 1.00 -5.03 19.07
CA GLY A 431 0.73 -3.88 19.92
C GLY A 431 0.55 -4.28 21.38
N SER A 432 0.71 -3.34 22.31
CA SER A 432 0.60 -3.58 23.76
C SER A 432 -0.84 -3.50 24.29
N PHE A 433 -1.76 -2.90 23.54
CA PHE A 433 -3.19 -2.90 23.83
C PHE A 433 -3.84 -4.16 23.29
N MET A 434 -4.23 -5.04 24.20
CA MET A 434 -4.77 -6.36 23.90
C MET A 434 -6.26 -6.29 23.62
N GLN A 435 -6.68 -6.69 22.42
CA GLN A 435 -8.10 -6.78 22.04
C GLN A 435 -8.39 -8.08 21.28
N GLU A 436 -9.54 -8.70 21.57
CA GLU A 436 -9.94 -9.99 21.02
C GLU A 436 -11.34 -9.92 20.37
N ILE A 437 -11.42 -10.33 19.10
CA ILE A 437 -12.65 -10.41 18.30
C ILE A 437 -12.68 -11.80 17.68
N ALA A 438 -13.74 -12.57 17.98
CA ALA A 438 -13.80 -13.99 17.65
C ALA A 438 -13.79 -14.24 16.13
N GLU A 439 -14.59 -13.48 15.38
CA GLU A 439 -14.71 -13.62 13.93
C GLU A 439 -13.42 -13.24 13.20
N TYR A 440 -12.63 -12.33 13.76
CA TYR A 440 -11.38 -11.86 13.13
C TYR A 440 -10.33 -12.97 13.14
N SER A 441 -10.17 -13.68 14.26
CA SER A 441 -9.26 -14.83 14.36
C SER A 441 -9.60 -15.93 13.36
N LEU A 442 -10.89 -16.14 13.09
CA LEU A 442 -11.39 -17.14 12.14
C LEU A 442 -11.11 -16.77 10.68
N GLN A 443 -10.67 -15.55 10.39
CA GLN A 443 -10.30 -15.12 9.03
C GLN A 443 -8.83 -15.34 8.70
N TYR A 444 -7.99 -15.78 9.65
CA TYR A 444 -6.59 -16.12 9.37
C TYR A 444 -6.43 -17.18 8.26
N PRO A 445 -7.18 -18.31 8.25
CA PRO A 445 -7.08 -19.28 7.16
C PRO A 445 -7.44 -18.69 5.80
N LEU A 446 -8.37 -17.73 5.75
CA LEU A 446 -8.81 -17.06 4.52
C LEU A 446 -7.65 -16.27 3.92
N LEU A 447 -7.00 -15.43 4.74
CA LEU A 447 -5.86 -14.64 4.28
C LEU A 447 -4.64 -15.51 3.94
N LEU A 448 -4.39 -16.59 4.69
CA LEU A 448 -3.26 -17.48 4.42
C LEU A 448 -3.43 -18.23 3.09
N ARG A 449 -4.65 -18.71 2.80
CA ARG A 449 -4.93 -19.38 1.53
C ARG A 449 -4.83 -18.42 0.36
N GLU A 450 -5.37 -17.20 0.51
CA GLU A 450 -5.23 -16.13 -0.48
C GLU A 450 -3.75 -15.84 -0.77
N TYR A 451 -2.94 -15.65 0.28
CA TYR A 451 -1.50 -15.44 0.15
C TYR A 451 -0.84 -16.57 -0.64
N TYR A 452 -1.14 -17.83 -0.31
CA TYR A 452 -0.56 -18.98 -1.01
C TYR A 452 -0.93 -19.00 -2.50
N TRP A 453 -2.21 -18.80 -2.85
CA TRP A 453 -2.64 -18.80 -4.25
C TRP A 453 -2.07 -17.63 -5.04
N MET A 454 -1.92 -16.46 -4.42
CA MET A 454 -1.38 -15.27 -5.06
C MET A 454 0.15 -15.32 -5.23
N THR A 455 0.87 -16.11 -4.43
CA THR A 455 2.35 -16.10 -4.40
C THR A 455 3.01 -17.41 -4.82
N GLY A 456 2.34 -18.55 -4.60
CA GLY A 456 2.94 -19.87 -4.70
C GLY A 456 3.93 -20.19 -3.57
N ASP A 457 4.04 -19.35 -2.53
CA ASP A 457 4.98 -19.54 -1.41
C ASP A 457 4.50 -20.66 -0.46
N ARG A 458 4.75 -21.89 -0.93
CA ARG A 458 4.37 -23.13 -0.27
C ARG A 458 5.01 -23.27 1.12
N ALA A 459 6.29 -22.92 1.25
CA ALA A 459 7.03 -23.10 2.50
C ALA A 459 6.47 -22.22 3.62
N PHE A 460 6.14 -20.96 3.32
CA PHE A 460 5.49 -20.09 4.29
C PHE A 460 4.07 -20.55 4.63
N ALA A 461 3.30 -21.00 3.63
CA ALA A 461 1.95 -21.50 3.84
C ALA A 461 1.93 -22.74 4.75
N GLU A 462 2.80 -23.71 4.50
CA GLU A 462 2.95 -24.93 5.31
C GLU A 462 3.34 -24.61 6.75
N SER A 463 4.40 -23.81 6.95
CA SER A 463 4.87 -23.44 8.30
C SER A 463 3.84 -22.62 9.09
N SER A 464 3.13 -21.71 8.44
CA SER A 464 2.05 -20.93 9.04
C SER A 464 0.86 -21.81 9.42
N MET A 465 0.49 -22.76 8.56
CA MET A 465 -0.59 -23.71 8.84
C MET A 465 -0.26 -24.60 10.04
N ASP A 466 0.97 -25.13 10.07
CA ASP A 466 1.45 -26.01 11.14
C ASP A 466 1.51 -25.27 12.50
N ALA A 467 1.91 -24.00 12.49
CA ALA A 467 1.93 -23.18 13.69
C ALA A 467 0.52 -22.80 14.19
N VAL A 468 -0.39 -22.43 13.28
CA VAL A 468 -1.62 -21.71 13.65
C VAL A 468 -2.85 -22.59 13.77
N PHE A 469 -3.10 -23.51 12.83
CA PHE A 469 -4.42 -24.12 12.68
C PHE A 469 -4.79 -25.01 13.88
N GLY A 470 -3.85 -25.84 14.36
CA GLY A 470 -4.07 -26.70 15.52
C GLY A 470 -4.50 -25.91 16.76
N PRO A 471 -3.69 -24.95 17.26
CA PRO A 471 -4.05 -24.12 18.40
C PRO A 471 -5.32 -23.28 18.19
N LEU A 472 -5.53 -22.72 16.99
CA LEU A 472 -6.69 -21.90 16.66
C LEU A 472 -7.99 -22.72 16.75
N PHE A 473 -8.08 -23.82 16.00
CA PHE A 473 -9.28 -24.66 15.99
C PHE A 473 -9.45 -25.48 17.27
N GLY A 474 -8.36 -25.76 18.00
CA GLY A 474 -8.39 -26.32 19.34
C GLY A 474 -9.00 -25.35 20.36
N TYR A 475 -8.65 -24.06 20.29
CA TYR A 475 -9.27 -23.02 21.12
C TYR A 475 -10.77 -22.92 20.87
N PHE A 476 -11.19 -22.82 19.60
CA PHE A 476 -12.62 -22.74 19.26
C PHE A 476 -13.38 -24.03 19.55
N ALA A 477 -12.72 -25.20 19.62
CA ALA A 477 -13.34 -26.45 20.06
C ALA A 477 -13.92 -26.39 21.47
N GLY A 478 -13.32 -25.59 22.36
CA GLY A 478 -13.82 -25.42 23.71
C GLY A 478 -15.20 -24.78 23.79
N PHE A 479 -15.68 -24.16 22.70
CA PHE A 479 -16.96 -23.48 22.63
C PHE A 479 -18.00 -24.23 21.79
N GLU A 480 -17.65 -25.40 21.24
CA GLU A 480 -18.60 -26.18 20.46
C GLU A 480 -19.66 -26.84 21.34
N ASN A 481 -20.91 -26.59 21.00
CA ASN A 481 -22.04 -27.29 21.57
C ASN A 481 -22.21 -28.69 20.95
N ARG A 482 -23.22 -29.44 21.40
CA ARG A 482 -23.49 -30.79 20.90
C ARG A 482 -23.77 -30.83 19.38
N ALA A 483 -24.34 -29.76 18.83
CA ALA A 483 -24.59 -29.60 17.41
C ALA A 483 -23.38 -29.10 16.61
N GLY A 484 -22.23 -28.85 17.28
CA GLY A 484 -21.01 -28.38 16.64
C GLY A 484 -20.94 -26.87 16.41
N LEU A 485 -21.93 -26.11 16.88
CA LEU A 485 -21.91 -24.65 16.79
C LEU A 485 -21.16 -24.06 17.99
N LEU A 486 -20.40 -22.99 17.76
CA LEU A 486 -19.80 -22.15 18.79
C LEU A 486 -20.90 -21.43 19.57
N GLU A 487 -20.92 -21.57 20.90
CA GLU A 487 -21.83 -20.88 21.82
C GLU A 487 -21.08 -20.39 23.07
N GLY A 488 -21.72 -19.51 23.86
CA GLY A 488 -21.14 -18.98 25.10
C GLY A 488 -19.97 -17.98 24.91
N ILE A 489 -19.74 -17.50 23.70
CA ILE A 489 -18.71 -16.50 23.40
C ILE A 489 -19.34 -15.11 23.35
N SER A 490 -19.02 -14.26 24.33
CA SER A 490 -19.42 -12.85 24.33
C SER A 490 -18.35 -11.97 24.97
N LYS A 491 -18.36 -10.67 24.68
CA LYS A 491 -17.35 -9.73 25.21
C LYS A 491 -17.21 -9.75 26.74
N PRO A 492 -18.30 -9.82 27.54
CA PRO A 492 -18.18 -9.92 29.00
C PRO A 492 -17.54 -11.23 29.46
N HIS A 493 -17.70 -12.31 28.69
CA HIS A 493 -17.42 -13.67 29.13
C HIS A 493 -16.21 -14.33 28.46
N GLU A 494 -15.79 -13.94 27.25
CA GLU A 494 -14.60 -14.46 26.55
C GLU A 494 -14.02 -13.49 25.51
N LYS A 495 -14.59 -13.44 24.29
CA LYS A 495 -14.15 -12.58 23.17
C LYS A 495 -15.31 -11.74 22.66
N TRP A 496 -15.02 -10.56 22.11
CA TRP A 496 -16.04 -9.79 21.43
C TRP A 496 -16.51 -10.50 20.16
N VAL A 497 -17.83 -10.63 19.98
CA VAL A 497 -18.47 -11.03 18.73
C VAL A 497 -18.96 -9.76 18.05
N LEU A 498 -18.35 -9.38 16.94
CA LEU A 498 -18.61 -8.09 16.28
C LEU A 498 -19.94 -8.09 15.53
N ILE A 499 -20.26 -9.16 14.80
CA ILE A 499 -21.32 -9.25 13.77
C ILE A 499 -21.10 -8.26 12.61
N ASP A 500 -21.15 -6.97 12.91
CA ASP A 500 -20.87 -5.86 12.00
C ASP A 500 -20.63 -4.56 12.79
N TRP A 501 -20.13 -3.54 12.09
CA TRP A 501 -19.81 -2.22 12.63
C TRP A 501 -20.21 -1.08 11.69
N PRO A 502 -20.82 0.01 12.20
CA PRO A 502 -21.29 0.22 13.59
C PRO A 502 -22.54 -0.61 13.95
N GLU A 503 -22.94 -0.56 15.23
CA GLU A 503 -24.09 -1.33 15.77
C GLU A 503 -25.40 -1.11 15.01
N ASN A 504 -25.70 0.12 14.60
CA ASN A 504 -26.89 0.48 13.83
C ASN A 504 -26.89 -0.04 12.39
N MET A 505 -25.82 -0.72 11.96
CA MET A 505 -25.70 -1.34 10.63
C MET A 505 -25.81 -2.86 10.68
N ARG A 506 -26.36 -3.42 11.76
CA ARG A 506 -26.55 -4.87 11.91
C ARG A 506 -27.90 -5.38 11.39
N ASP A 507 -28.65 -4.59 10.62
CA ASP A 507 -30.00 -4.96 10.15
C ASP A 507 -30.90 -5.45 11.30
N GLU A 508 -30.91 -4.74 12.43
CA GLU A 508 -31.68 -5.11 13.62
C GLU A 508 -31.36 -6.52 14.18
N TYR A 509 -30.14 -7.03 13.95
CA TYR A 509 -29.69 -8.31 14.47
C TYR A 509 -30.03 -8.48 15.96
N ASP A 510 -30.55 -9.65 16.34
CA ASP A 510 -30.87 -10.04 17.71
C ASP A 510 -29.60 -10.22 18.58
N TYR A 511 -28.79 -9.17 18.70
CA TYR A 511 -27.42 -9.21 19.22
C TYR A 511 -27.39 -9.61 20.69
N GLU A 512 -28.13 -8.91 21.54
CA GLU A 512 -28.19 -9.20 22.99
C GLU A 512 -28.83 -10.57 23.27
N TYR A 513 -29.85 -10.95 22.51
CA TYR A 513 -30.48 -12.27 22.62
C TYR A 513 -29.52 -13.39 22.20
N GLY A 514 -28.73 -13.16 21.15
CA GLY A 514 -27.78 -14.10 20.57
C GLY A 514 -26.40 -14.14 21.24
N ALA A 515 -26.06 -13.17 22.10
CA ALA A 515 -24.70 -12.96 22.60
C ALA A 515 -24.04 -14.19 23.23
N ASN A 516 -24.79 -15.04 23.92
CA ASN A 516 -24.27 -16.28 24.53
C ASN A 516 -24.81 -17.56 23.86
N ARG A 517 -25.50 -17.43 22.73
CA ARG A 517 -26.08 -18.55 21.97
C ARG A 517 -25.21 -18.83 20.74
N ALA A 518 -25.56 -19.90 20.04
CA ALA A 518 -24.99 -20.22 18.75
C ALA A 518 -25.43 -19.22 17.66
N ASN A 519 -24.88 -18.00 17.67
CA ASN A 519 -25.25 -16.97 16.70
C ASN A 519 -24.77 -17.35 15.27
N ALA A 520 -25.57 -16.98 14.27
CA ALA A 520 -25.37 -17.40 12.88
C ALA A 520 -24.10 -16.83 12.24
N VAL A 521 -23.73 -15.58 12.51
CA VAL A 521 -22.61 -14.93 11.81
C VAL A 521 -21.25 -15.48 12.27
N LEU A 522 -21.03 -15.59 13.59
CA LEU A 522 -19.82 -16.20 14.14
C LEU A 522 -19.64 -17.64 13.63
N ASN A 523 -20.73 -18.41 13.63
CA ASN A 523 -20.70 -19.79 13.14
C ASN A 523 -20.55 -19.88 11.61
N GLY A 524 -21.00 -18.87 10.87
CA GLY A 524 -20.74 -18.73 9.44
C GLY A 524 -19.25 -18.53 9.14
N PHE A 525 -18.59 -17.62 9.88
CA PHE A 525 -17.13 -17.47 9.81
C PHE A 525 -16.39 -18.72 10.27
N TYR A 526 -16.89 -19.41 11.29
CA TYR A 526 -16.29 -20.66 11.76
C TYR A 526 -16.36 -21.77 10.70
N TYR A 527 -17.51 -21.93 10.06
CA TYR A 527 -17.67 -22.80 8.90
C TYR A 527 -16.70 -22.41 7.77
N GLY A 528 -16.66 -21.12 7.40
CA GLY A 528 -15.76 -20.60 6.38
C GLY A 528 -14.28 -20.87 6.68
N ALA A 529 -13.85 -20.70 7.93
CA ALA A 529 -12.50 -20.98 8.40
C ALA A 529 -12.15 -22.47 8.23
N LEU A 530 -13.03 -23.39 8.67
CA LEU A 530 -12.82 -24.83 8.55
C LEU A 530 -12.76 -25.28 7.08
N ARG A 531 -13.68 -24.80 6.24
CA ARG A 531 -13.67 -25.12 4.79
C ARG A 531 -12.42 -24.60 4.11
N THR A 532 -11.98 -23.40 4.48
CA THR A 532 -10.74 -22.83 3.96
C THR A 532 -9.51 -23.62 4.42
N ALA A 533 -9.46 -24.05 5.68
CA ALA A 533 -8.38 -24.88 6.20
C ALA A 533 -8.32 -26.25 5.51
N ALA A 534 -9.47 -26.88 5.27
CA ALA A 534 -9.57 -28.12 4.50
C ALA A 534 -9.07 -27.93 3.07
N ALA A 535 -9.47 -26.84 2.42
CA ALA A 535 -9.06 -26.52 1.06
C ALA A 535 -7.56 -26.24 0.97
N LEU A 536 -7.00 -25.40 1.86
CA LEU A 536 -5.56 -25.15 1.89
C LEU A 536 -4.76 -26.43 2.17
N SER A 537 -5.25 -27.32 3.03
CA SER A 537 -4.62 -28.62 3.28
C SER A 537 -4.49 -29.40 1.96
N ARG A 538 -5.57 -29.48 1.17
CA ARG A 538 -5.56 -30.11 -0.16
C ARG A 538 -4.68 -29.38 -1.17
N ASP A 539 -4.72 -28.04 -1.18
CA ASP A 539 -3.89 -27.20 -2.06
C ASP A 539 -2.37 -27.44 -1.80
N LEU A 540 -2.03 -27.86 -0.58
CA LEU A 540 -0.69 -28.26 -0.14
C LEU A 540 -0.45 -29.79 -0.19
N GLY A 541 -1.37 -30.58 -0.76
CA GLY A 541 -1.22 -32.03 -0.86
C GLY A 541 -1.28 -32.78 0.47
N ARG A 542 -1.94 -32.21 1.49
CA ARG A 542 -2.17 -32.80 2.81
C ARG A 542 -3.65 -33.16 3.00
N ASP A 543 -3.96 -33.97 4.00
CA ASP A 543 -5.34 -34.35 4.32
C ASP A 543 -6.09 -33.19 5.02
N GLY A 544 -7.26 -32.86 4.49
CA GLY A 544 -8.19 -31.85 5.03
C GLY A 544 -9.45 -32.44 5.66
N ALA A 545 -9.61 -33.76 5.67
CA ALA A 545 -10.87 -34.44 6.00
C ALA A 545 -11.38 -34.14 7.43
N ALA A 546 -10.49 -33.96 8.40
CA ALA A 546 -10.87 -33.62 9.77
C ALA A 546 -11.56 -32.24 9.85
N TYR A 547 -11.06 -31.26 9.08
CA TYR A 547 -11.68 -29.94 8.99
C TYR A 547 -13.02 -30.00 8.26
N ASP A 548 -13.12 -30.79 7.18
CA ASP A 548 -14.39 -31.01 6.49
C ASP A 548 -15.43 -31.66 7.40
N ALA A 549 -15.10 -32.75 8.09
CA ALA A 549 -16.02 -33.43 9.00
C ALA A 549 -16.56 -32.48 10.09
N ARG A 550 -15.72 -31.59 10.59
CA ARG A 550 -16.11 -30.56 11.56
C ARG A 550 -17.00 -29.48 10.93
N ALA A 551 -16.69 -29.05 9.71
CA ALA A 551 -17.53 -28.10 8.96
C ALA A 551 -18.91 -28.69 8.64
N GLU A 552 -18.98 -29.98 8.28
CA GLU A 552 -20.26 -30.67 8.04
C GLU A 552 -21.10 -30.77 9.33
N LYS A 553 -20.46 -30.94 10.49
CA LYS A 553 -21.14 -30.88 11.79
C LYS A 553 -21.73 -29.48 12.04
N VAL A 554 -20.96 -28.41 11.76
CA VAL A 554 -21.47 -27.02 11.83
C VAL A 554 -22.67 -26.84 10.89
N ALA A 555 -22.58 -27.30 9.64
CA ALA A 555 -23.68 -27.21 8.68
C ALA A 555 -24.95 -27.94 9.14
N ALA A 556 -24.80 -29.14 9.71
CA ALA A 556 -25.91 -29.86 10.34
C ALA A 556 -26.49 -29.10 11.55
N GLY A 557 -25.64 -28.43 12.34
CA GLY A 557 -26.05 -27.54 13.42
C GLY A 557 -26.88 -26.35 12.93
N PHE A 558 -26.49 -25.71 11.84
CA PHE A 558 -27.28 -24.66 11.18
C PHE A 558 -28.66 -25.17 10.78
N ALA A 559 -28.72 -26.30 10.08
CA ALA A 559 -29.99 -26.89 9.65
C ALA A 559 -30.91 -27.25 10.84
N ALA A 560 -30.33 -27.67 11.96
CA ALA A 560 -31.09 -28.10 13.13
C ALA A 560 -31.54 -26.97 14.07
N GLN A 561 -30.76 -25.89 14.18
CA GLN A 561 -30.96 -24.86 15.22
C GLN A 561 -31.18 -23.44 14.69
N LEU A 562 -30.77 -23.15 13.46
CA LEU A 562 -30.77 -21.80 12.90
C LEU A 562 -31.67 -21.68 11.67
N ALA A 563 -31.90 -22.75 10.92
CA ALA A 563 -32.85 -22.73 9.82
C ALA A 563 -34.28 -22.54 10.32
N ASP A 564 -35.00 -21.59 9.74
CA ASP A 564 -36.44 -21.45 9.88
C ASP A 564 -37.14 -22.07 8.65
N PRO A 565 -37.79 -23.23 8.77
CA PRO A 565 -38.49 -23.86 7.66
C PRO A 565 -39.64 -23.02 7.08
N ALA A 566 -40.22 -22.11 7.86
CA ALA A 566 -41.35 -21.30 7.41
C ALA A 566 -40.91 -20.26 6.38
N THR A 567 -39.82 -19.55 6.67
CA THR A 567 -39.24 -18.56 5.76
C THR A 567 -38.28 -19.17 4.76
N GLY A 568 -37.58 -20.25 5.11
CA GLY A 568 -36.47 -20.81 4.36
C GLY A 568 -35.17 -20.00 4.51
N LEU A 569 -35.06 -19.21 5.59
CA LEU A 569 -33.90 -18.39 5.93
C LEU A 569 -33.24 -18.88 7.22
N TYR A 570 -32.05 -18.38 7.51
CA TYR A 570 -31.45 -18.52 8.84
C TYR A 570 -31.94 -17.42 9.78
N LEU A 571 -32.18 -17.81 11.02
CA LEU A 571 -32.40 -16.94 12.17
C LEU A 571 -31.05 -16.45 12.73
N ASP A 572 -31.05 -15.32 13.42
CA ASP A 572 -29.84 -14.75 14.00
C ASP A 572 -29.23 -15.63 15.10
N ALA A 573 -30.07 -16.35 15.85
CA ALA A 573 -29.68 -17.31 16.88
C ALA A 573 -30.82 -18.30 17.16
N PRO A 574 -30.57 -19.44 17.83
CA PRO A 574 -31.64 -20.39 18.14
C PRO A 574 -32.73 -19.76 19.01
N GLY A 575 -33.97 -19.85 18.54
CA GLY A 575 -35.16 -19.26 19.17
C GLY A 575 -35.35 -17.75 18.93
N SER A 576 -34.48 -17.11 18.14
CA SER A 576 -34.74 -15.77 17.61
C SER A 576 -35.98 -15.78 16.71
N ARG A 577 -36.65 -14.63 16.60
CA ARG A 577 -37.76 -14.42 15.64
C ARG A 577 -37.33 -13.58 14.44
N HIS A 578 -36.04 -13.27 14.34
CA HIS A 578 -35.47 -12.36 13.36
C HIS A 578 -34.47 -13.08 12.46
N SER A 579 -34.51 -12.73 11.17
CA SER A 579 -33.55 -13.14 10.15
C SER A 579 -32.91 -11.87 9.60
N SER A 580 -31.65 -11.63 9.93
CA SER A 580 -30.88 -10.50 9.39
C SER A 580 -30.26 -10.82 8.04
N LEU A 581 -29.91 -9.77 7.30
CA LEU A 581 -29.04 -9.86 6.13
C LEU A 581 -27.75 -10.63 6.47
N HIS A 582 -27.13 -10.35 7.62
CA HIS A 582 -25.86 -10.95 8.05
C HIS A 582 -25.95 -12.45 8.26
N ALA A 583 -26.99 -12.91 8.97
CA ALA A 583 -27.23 -14.33 9.26
C ALA A 583 -27.41 -15.17 7.99
N ASN A 584 -27.80 -14.54 6.87
CA ASN A 584 -28.03 -15.21 5.60
C ASN A 584 -26.86 -15.00 4.63
N ALA A 585 -26.34 -13.78 4.49
CA ALA A 585 -25.30 -13.46 3.52
C ALA A 585 -23.94 -14.04 3.90
N VAL A 586 -23.53 -13.99 5.17
CA VAL A 586 -22.19 -14.46 5.59
C VAL A 586 -22.04 -15.98 5.42
N PRO A 587 -22.95 -16.83 5.92
CA PRO A 587 -22.88 -18.27 5.63
C PRO A 587 -22.93 -18.58 4.14
N LEU A 588 -23.80 -17.90 3.39
CA LEU A 588 -23.96 -18.09 1.95
C LEU A 588 -22.69 -17.72 1.16
N ALA A 589 -21.92 -16.73 1.61
CA ALA A 589 -20.62 -16.37 1.04
C ALA A 589 -19.61 -17.53 1.11
N PHE A 590 -19.75 -18.41 2.11
CA PHE A 590 -18.95 -19.62 2.26
C PHE A 590 -19.62 -20.87 1.66
N GLY A 591 -20.77 -20.73 1.00
CA GLY A 591 -21.54 -21.83 0.41
C GLY A 591 -22.42 -22.59 1.40
N LEU A 592 -22.64 -22.06 2.61
CA LEU A 592 -23.47 -22.69 3.63
C LEU A 592 -24.94 -22.26 3.50
N HIS A 593 -25.80 -23.22 3.14
CA HIS A 593 -27.25 -23.06 3.09
C HIS A 593 -28.00 -24.35 3.53
N ALA A 594 -27.36 -25.21 4.33
CA ALA A 594 -27.97 -26.42 4.88
C ALA A 594 -29.23 -26.11 5.71
N GLY A 595 -30.38 -26.68 5.33
CA GLY A 595 -31.68 -26.44 5.97
C GLY A 595 -32.39 -25.14 5.56
N ALA A 596 -31.69 -24.22 4.88
CA ALA A 596 -32.25 -23.01 4.30
C ALA A 596 -32.39 -23.14 2.77
N ASP A 597 -33.04 -22.16 2.14
CA ASP A 597 -33.25 -22.11 0.69
C ASP A 597 -32.35 -21.02 0.07
N ARG A 598 -31.39 -21.45 -0.76
CA ARG A 598 -30.42 -20.57 -1.42
C ARG A 598 -31.08 -19.44 -2.22
N GLU A 599 -32.14 -19.74 -2.97
CA GLU A 599 -32.82 -18.75 -3.81
C GLU A 599 -33.59 -17.75 -2.96
N LYS A 600 -34.18 -18.19 -1.84
CA LYS A 600 -34.80 -17.28 -0.88
C LYS A 600 -33.78 -16.39 -0.19
N MET A 601 -32.60 -16.91 0.16
CA MET A 601 -31.51 -16.11 0.72
C MET A 601 -31.02 -15.04 -0.28
N LEU A 602 -30.86 -15.40 -1.56
CA LEU A 602 -30.54 -14.43 -2.63
C LEU A 602 -31.67 -13.42 -2.85
N GLY A 603 -32.93 -13.85 -2.79
CA GLY A 603 -34.10 -12.98 -2.80
C GLY A 603 -34.10 -11.99 -1.64
N PHE A 604 -33.72 -12.44 -0.45
CA PHE A 604 -33.60 -11.62 0.73
C PHE A 604 -32.47 -10.58 0.60
N ILE A 605 -31.32 -10.96 0.05
CA ILE A 605 -30.24 -10.01 -0.29
C ILE A 605 -30.72 -8.97 -1.32
N ARG A 606 -31.53 -9.38 -2.32
CA ARG A 606 -32.08 -8.45 -3.31
C ARG A 606 -33.00 -7.41 -2.67
N GLU A 607 -33.81 -7.82 -1.71
CA GLU A 607 -34.72 -6.94 -0.96
C GLU A 607 -33.95 -6.01 -0.01
N LYS A 608 -33.07 -6.57 0.83
CA LYS A 608 -32.33 -5.84 1.87
C LYS A 608 -31.17 -5.02 1.32
N ARG A 609 -30.66 -5.36 0.13
CA ARG A 609 -29.47 -4.74 -0.48
C ARG A 609 -28.29 -4.72 0.48
N LEU A 610 -27.49 -3.66 0.52
CA LEU A 610 -26.38 -3.50 1.47
C LEU A 610 -26.88 -2.94 2.81
N SER A 611 -27.88 -3.58 3.44
CA SER A 611 -28.32 -3.24 4.81
C SER A 611 -27.32 -3.66 5.89
N CYS A 612 -26.05 -3.39 5.64
CA CYS A 612 -24.91 -3.74 6.46
C CYS A 612 -23.89 -2.59 6.48
N GLY A 613 -22.93 -2.69 7.38
CA GLY A 613 -21.72 -1.88 7.40
C GLY A 613 -20.80 -2.26 6.24
N VAL A 614 -19.86 -1.37 5.93
CA VAL A 614 -18.96 -1.56 4.79
C VAL A 614 -18.08 -2.80 4.95
N TYR A 615 -17.76 -3.17 6.20
CA TYR A 615 -17.03 -4.38 6.54
C TYR A 615 -17.71 -5.66 6.04
N ILE A 616 -19.04 -5.77 6.15
CA ILE A 616 -19.80 -6.96 5.75
C ILE A 616 -20.21 -6.94 4.27
N ALA A 617 -20.27 -5.75 3.64
CA ALA A 617 -20.59 -5.60 2.23
C ALA A 617 -19.85 -6.55 1.27
N PRO A 618 -18.52 -6.79 1.36
CA PRO A 618 -17.84 -7.76 0.50
C PRO A 618 -18.41 -9.17 0.60
N TYR A 619 -18.78 -9.64 1.80
CA TYR A 619 -19.35 -10.98 1.97
C TYR A 619 -20.75 -11.08 1.36
N VAL A 620 -21.55 -10.02 1.43
CA VAL A 620 -22.86 -9.96 0.75
C VAL A 620 -22.70 -10.05 -0.76
N ILE A 621 -21.74 -9.30 -1.32
CA ILE A 621 -21.48 -9.31 -2.76
C ILE A 621 -20.91 -10.65 -3.21
N GLU A 622 -19.93 -11.20 -2.49
CA GLU A 622 -19.37 -12.54 -2.78
C GLU A 622 -20.42 -13.64 -2.68
N ALA A 623 -21.37 -13.57 -1.74
CA ALA A 623 -22.48 -14.49 -1.65
C ALA A 623 -23.31 -14.50 -2.94
N CYS A 624 -23.54 -13.33 -3.56
CA CYS A 624 -24.27 -13.24 -4.82
C CYS A 624 -23.50 -13.91 -5.98
N PHE A 625 -22.21 -13.56 -6.16
CA PHE A 625 -21.40 -14.12 -7.24
C PHE A 625 -21.20 -15.63 -7.11
N ARG A 626 -20.85 -16.11 -5.91
CA ARG A 626 -20.58 -17.54 -5.66
C ARG A 626 -21.82 -18.43 -5.77
N ASN A 627 -23.01 -17.84 -5.68
CA ASN A 627 -24.28 -18.57 -5.73
C ASN A 627 -25.09 -18.27 -7.00
N GLY A 628 -24.44 -17.83 -8.07
CA GLY A 628 -25.06 -17.74 -9.40
C GLY A 628 -25.94 -16.51 -9.63
N ALA A 629 -25.77 -15.44 -8.83
CA ALA A 629 -26.46 -14.17 -9.00
C ALA A 629 -25.50 -13.00 -9.28
N PRO A 630 -24.67 -13.06 -10.35
CA PRO A 630 -23.68 -12.02 -10.67
C PRO A 630 -24.32 -10.65 -10.96
N ASP A 631 -25.52 -10.62 -11.56
CA ASP A 631 -26.28 -9.38 -11.78
C ASP A 631 -26.57 -8.64 -10.46
N LEU A 632 -27.00 -9.38 -9.44
CA LEU A 632 -27.26 -8.84 -8.12
C LEU A 632 -25.95 -8.36 -7.48
N GLY A 633 -24.88 -9.16 -7.56
CA GLY A 633 -23.57 -8.79 -7.02
C GLY A 633 -23.04 -7.48 -7.62
N TYR A 634 -23.11 -7.34 -8.95
CA TYR A 634 -22.69 -6.11 -9.62
C TYR A 634 -23.61 -4.92 -9.32
N ALA A 635 -24.93 -5.15 -9.23
CA ALA A 635 -25.89 -4.09 -8.86
C ALA A 635 -25.67 -3.54 -7.44
N LEU A 636 -25.19 -4.36 -6.50
CA LEU A 636 -24.80 -3.90 -5.17
C LEU A 636 -23.46 -3.16 -5.20
N LEU A 637 -22.49 -3.65 -5.96
CA LEU A 637 -21.18 -3.02 -6.12
C LEU A 637 -21.27 -1.62 -6.78
N SER A 638 -22.19 -1.48 -7.74
CA SER A 638 -22.45 -0.22 -8.49
C SER A 638 -23.60 0.61 -7.91
N SER A 639 -24.09 0.24 -6.72
CA SER A 639 -25.21 0.90 -6.07
C SER A 639 -24.98 2.41 -5.90
N ASP A 640 -26.06 3.17 -6.00
CA ASP A 640 -26.11 4.61 -5.77
C ASP A 640 -26.94 4.97 -4.51
N ASP A 641 -27.27 3.97 -3.68
CA ASP A 641 -28.00 4.20 -2.42
C ASP A 641 -27.12 4.86 -1.35
N GLU A 642 -27.73 5.25 -0.22
CA GLU A 642 -27.02 5.78 0.96
C GLU A 642 -26.06 4.76 1.61
N ARG A 643 -26.22 3.46 1.31
CA ARG A 643 -25.32 2.39 1.75
C ARG A 643 -24.48 1.90 0.58
N SER A 644 -23.65 2.79 0.04
CA SER A 644 -22.81 2.52 -1.13
C SER A 644 -21.50 3.31 -1.11
N TRP A 645 -20.54 2.89 -1.94
CA TRP A 645 -19.31 3.67 -2.15
C TRP A 645 -19.56 5.03 -2.81
N LYS A 646 -20.65 5.16 -3.57
CA LYS A 646 -21.02 6.45 -4.18
C LYS A 646 -21.45 7.46 -3.11
N GLU A 647 -21.97 7.01 -1.97
CA GLU A 647 -22.23 7.88 -0.82
C GLU A 647 -20.94 8.55 -0.31
N MET A 648 -19.84 7.79 -0.19
CA MET A 648 -18.54 8.35 0.18
C MET A 648 -18.11 9.46 -0.80
N LEU A 649 -18.34 9.27 -2.10
CA LEU A 649 -18.04 10.28 -3.13
C LEU A 649 -18.88 11.55 -2.97
N ARG A 650 -20.14 11.44 -2.54
CA ARG A 650 -21.02 12.60 -2.26
C ARG A 650 -20.51 13.43 -1.09
N HIS A 651 -19.86 12.81 -0.11
CA HIS A 651 -19.15 13.51 0.97
C HIS A 651 -17.78 14.08 0.57
N GLY A 652 -17.37 13.93 -0.69
CA GLY A 652 -16.08 14.42 -1.19
C GLY A 652 -14.89 13.59 -0.77
N ALA A 653 -15.10 12.31 -0.45
CA ALA A 653 -14.02 11.40 -0.08
C ALA A 653 -12.99 11.24 -1.22
N THR A 654 -11.71 11.19 -0.84
CA THR A 654 -10.57 10.93 -1.75
C THR A 654 -9.88 9.60 -1.45
N THR A 655 -10.30 8.95 -0.38
CA THR A 655 -9.89 7.65 0.16
C THR A 655 -11.17 6.96 0.67
N CYS A 656 -11.22 5.64 0.72
CA CYS A 656 -12.39 4.94 1.26
C CYS A 656 -12.56 5.21 2.76
N MET A 657 -13.81 5.36 3.22
CA MET A 657 -14.17 5.77 4.59
C MET A 657 -14.47 4.57 5.49
N GLU A 658 -14.52 4.74 6.82
CA GLU A 658 -14.86 3.65 7.76
C GLU A 658 -16.33 3.19 7.64
N ALA A 659 -17.24 4.12 7.45
CA ALA A 659 -18.66 3.88 7.21
C ALA A 659 -19.09 4.55 5.90
N TRP A 660 -20.30 4.23 5.41
CA TRP A 660 -20.85 4.81 4.19
C TRP A 660 -20.86 6.35 4.18
N GLY A 661 -21.12 6.96 5.35
CA GLY A 661 -21.11 8.41 5.57
C GLY A 661 -21.17 8.78 7.06
N PRO A 662 -20.98 10.08 7.39
CA PRO A 662 -21.06 10.59 8.76
C PRO A 662 -22.46 10.48 9.38
N GLU A 663 -23.52 10.41 8.58
CA GLU A 663 -24.90 10.21 9.04
C GLU A 663 -25.08 8.81 9.64
N GLN A 664 -24.43 7.80 9.06
CA GLN A 664 -24.43 6.43 9.58
C GLN A 664 -23.50 6.27 10.78
N LYS A 665 -22.36 6.99 10.78
CA LYS A 665 -21.37 6.97 11.86
C LYS A 665 -20.68 8.33 12.01
N TRP A 666 -21.12 9.14 12.97
CA TRP A 666 -20.64 10.51 13.14
C TRP A 666 -19.12 10.65 13.32
N ASN A 667 -18.49 9.63 13.92
CA ASN A 667 -17.04 9.56 14.18
C ASN A 667 -16.29 8.68 13.16
N THR A 668 -16.79 8.56 11.93
CA THR A 668 -16.14 7.82 10.84
C THR A 668 -14.74 8.36 10.52
N SER A 669 -13.82 7.48 10.11
CA SER A 669 -12.53 7.86 9.52
C SER A 669 -12.70 8.15 8.03
N TRP A 670 -11.98 9.15 7.50
CA TRP A 670 -11.95 9.42 6.05
C TRP A 670 -10.97 8.52 5.28
N CYS A 671 -10.11 7.79 6.00
CA CYS A 671 -9.23 6.78 5.43
C CYS A 671 -9.36 5.50 6.26
N HIS A 672 -10.08 4.51 5.74
CA HIS A 672 -10.26 3.19 6.35
C HIS A 672 -10.25 2.09 5.27
N PRO A 673 -9.11 1.40 5.06
CA PRO A 673 -8.91 0.51 3.92
C PRO A 673 -9.81 -0.74 3.90
N TRP A 674 -10.46 -1.11 4.99
CA TRP A 674 -11.44 -2.21 4.99
C TRP A 674 -12.63 -2.01 4.04
N SER A 675 -12.76 -0.82 3.46
CA SER A 675 -13.79 -0.45 2.50
C SER A 675 -13.28 -0.53 1.07
N SER A 676 -12.06 -1.04 0.86
CA SER A 676 -11.42 -1.13 -0.45
C SER A 676 -11.85 -2.35 -1.27
N SER A 677 -12.85 -3.12 -0.84
CA SER A 677 -13.24 -4.36 -1.50
C SER A 677 -13.57 -4.23 -3.00
N PRO A 678 -14.08 -3.10 -3.54
CA PRO A 678 -14.18 -2.94 -4.99
C PRO A 678 -12.87 -3.18 -5.75
N ALA A 679 -11.72 -2.87 -5.13
CA ALA A 679 -10.41 -3.03 -5.75
C ALA A 679 -10.02 -4.48 -6.04
N TYR A 680 -10.55 -5.46 -5.28
CA TYR A 680 -10.36 -6.89 -5.57
C TYR A 680 -11.62 -7.55 -6.16
N LEU A 681 -12.83 -7.08 -5.81
CA LEU A 681 -14.08 -7.63 -6.33
C LEU A 681 -14.25 -7.37 -7.83
N LEU A 682 -13.79 -6.20 -8.33
CA LEU A 682 -13.81 -5.93 -9.76
C LEU A 682 -12.94 -6.95 -10.54
N PRO A 683 -11.64 -7.13 -10.23
CA PRO A 683 -10.83 -8.17 -10.86
C PRO A 683 -11.38 -9.60 -10.69
N GLU A 684 -11.71 -10.00 -9.46
CA GLU A 684 -12.02 -11.40 -9.15
C GLU A 684 -13.42 -11.81 -9.57
N GLN A 685 -14.42 -10.96 -9.32
CA GLN A 685 -15.82 -11.32 -9.46
C GLN A 685 -16.42 -10.76 -10.75
N VAL A 686 -16.14 -9.51 -11.10
CA VAL A 686 -16.72 -8.86 -12.30
C VAL A 686 -15.97 -9.27 -13.57
N PHE A 687 -14.64 -9.23 -13.53
CA PHE A 687 -13.80 -9.67 -14.64
C PHE A 687 -13.47 -11.17 -14.61
N GLY A 688 -13.70 -11.84 -13.48
CA GLY A 688 -13.50 -13.28 -13.34
C GLY A 688 -12.04 -13.72 -13.43
N LEU A 689 -11.10 -12.86 -13.04
CA LEU A 689 -9.67 -13.18 -13.07
C LEU A 689 -9.21 -13.85 -11.77
N SER A 690 -8.46 -14.94 -11.89
CA SER A 690 -7.80 -15.59 -10.75
C SER A 690 -6.54 -16.36 -11.20
N PRO A 691 -5.63 -16.73 -10.30
CA PRO A 691 -4.69 -17.80 -10.59
C PRO A 691 -5.44 -19.11 -10.87
N ALA A 692 -5.04 -19.85 -11.92
CA ALA A 692 -5.48 -21.24 -12.14
C ALA A 692 -4.61 -22.23 -11.34
N GLU A 693 -3.40 -21.79 -10.99
CA GLU A 693 -2.41 -22.51 -10.20
C GLU A 693 -1.72 -21.50 -9.26
N PRO A 694 -1.28 -21.91 -8.04
CA PRO A 694 -0.63 -21.00 -7.09
C PRO A 694 0.57 -20.23 -7.68
N GLY A 695 0.63 -18.92 -7.43
CA GLY A 695 1.73 -18.06 -7.89
C GLY A 695 1.60 -17.56 -9.33
N TRP A 696 0.41 -17.63 -9.92
CA TRP A 696 0.15 -17.15 -11.28
C TRP A 696 1.05 -17.80 -12.33
N THR A 697 1.36 -19.09 -12.16
CA THR A 697 2.01 -19.90 -13.21
C THR A 697 1.08 -20.13 -14.39
N ARG A 698 -0.24 -20.13 -14.14
CA ARG A 698 -1.31 -20.10 -15.12
C ARG A 698 -2.40 -19.13 -14.68
N LEU A 699 -2.89 -18.31 -15.61
CA LEU A 699 -4.01 -17.41 -15.40
C LEU A 699 -5.33 -18.14 -15.64
N ARG A 700 -6.38 -17.84 -14.89
CA ARG A 700 -7.76 -18.22 -15.19
C ARG A 700 -8.58 -16.96 -15.48
N ALA A 701 -9.36 -17.00 -16.57
CA ALA A 701 -10.35 -16.00 -16.92
C ALA A 701 -11.72 -16.67 -17.04
N ALA A 702 -12.60 -16.38 -16.08
CA ALA A 702 -13.96 -16.89 -15.99
C ALA A 702 -14.97 -15.76 -15.77
N PRO A 703 -15.04 -14.77 -16.69
CA PRO A 703 -15.96 -13.64 -16.53
C PRO A 703 -17.42 -14.13 -16.50
N PRO A 704 -18.20 -13.75 -15.47
CA PRO A 704 -19.61 -14.11 -15.42
C PRO A 704 -20.41 -13.32 -16.46
N ARG A 705 -21.60 -13.85 -16.80
CA ARG A 705 -22.59 -13.08 -17.54
C ARG A 705 -23.24 -12.07 -16.58
N ILE A 706 -23.05 -10.78 -16.84
CA ILE A 706 -23.72 -9.68 -16.15
C ILE A 706 -24.51 -8.87 -17.19
N ALA A 707 -25.80 -8.71 -16.97
CA ALA A 707 -26.68 -7.91 -17.81
C ALA A 707 -26.26 -6.44 -17.76
N ASP A 708 -26.26 -5.79 -18.92
CA ASP A 708 -25.99 -4.35 -19.07
C ASP A 708 -24.67 -3.85 -18.46
N LEU A 709 -23.68 -4.73 -18.33
CA LEU A 709 -22.34 -4.35 -17.84
C LEU A 709 -21.76 -3.26 -18.77
N PRO A 710 -21.30 -2.11 -18.23
CA PRO A 710 -20.77 -1.05 -19.06
C PRO A 710 -19.42 -1.44 -19.69
N GLU A 711 -19.00 -0.67 -20.70
CA GLU A 711 -17.62 -0.75 -21.18
C GLU A 711 -16.67 -0.46 -20.01
N MET A 712 -15.67 -1.31 -19.82
CA MET A 712 -14.68 -1.14 -18.75
C MET A 712 -13.37 -1.84 -19.08
N THR A 713 -12.28 -1.33 -18.52
CA THR A 713 -10.94 -1.88 -18.68
C THR A 713 -10.25 -1.92 -17.32
N LEU A 714 -9.65 -3.07 -17.00
CA LEU A 714 -8.77 -3.26 -15.86
C LEU A 714 -7.37 -3.61 -16.36
N ARG A 715 -6.36 -2.96 -15.79
CA ARG A 715 -4.96 -3.39 -15.80
C ARG A 715 -4.57 -3.76 -14.37
N ALA A 716 -3.99 -4.94 -14.19
CA ALA A 716 -3.51 -5.40 -12.90
C ALA A 716 -2.07 -5.94 -13.00
N PRO A 717 -1.17 -5.62 -12.04
CA PRO A 717 0.13 -6.25 -11.93
C PRO A 717 -0.02 -7.73 -11.49
N LEU A 718 0.91 -8.56 -11.93
CA LEU A 718 1.04 -9.96 -11.56
C LEU A 718 2.46 -10.23 -11.01
N PRO A 719 2.66 -11.28 -10.20
CA PRO A 719 3.98 -11.61 -9.66
C PRO A 719 5.06 -11.77 -10.75
N GLY A 720 6.29 -11.40 -10.40
CA GLY A 720 7.44 -11.46 -11.29
C GLY A 720 7.54 -10.29 -12.28
N GLY A 721 6.85 -9.17 -12.03
CA GLY A 721 6.88 -7.99 -12.91
C GLY A 721 6.06 -8.15 -14.19
N ARG A 722 5.09 -9.07 -14.17
CA ARG A 722 4.10 -9.28 -15.24
C ARG A 722 2.87 -8.40 -15.00
N SER A 723 1.98 -8.32 -15.97
CA SER A 723 0.67 -7.68 -15.81
C SER A 723 -0.38 -8.32 -16.70
N VAL A 724 -1.65 -8.05 -16.45
CA VAL A 724 -2.78 -8.46 -17.30
C VAL A 724 -3.64 -7.24 -17.59
N ILE A 725 -4.18 -7.17 -18.81
CA ILE A 725 -5.22 -6.20 -19.15
C ILE A 725 -6.45 -6.96 -19.58
N ILE A 726 -7.61 -6.67 -18.99
CA ILE A 726 -8.89 -7.20 -19.44
C ILE A 726 -9.83 -6.05 -19.79
N ARG A 727 -10.50 -6.17 -20.93
CA ARG A 727 -11.53 -5.23 -21.39
C ARG A 727 -12.85 -5.93 -21.53
N HIS A 728 -13.91 -5.29 -21.06
CA HIS A 728 -15.28 -5.64 -21.38
C HIS A 728 -15.87 -4.62 -22.36
N SER A 729 -16.57 -5.10 -23.38
CA SER A 729 -17.42 -4.32 -24.27
C SER A 729 -18.86 -4.82 -24.20
N PRO A 730 -19.88 -3.94 -24.32
CA PRO A 730 -21.28 -4.33 -24.27
C PRO A 730 -21.62 -5.52 -25.18
N GLY A 731 -22.54 -6.37 -24.72
CA GLY A 731 -22.87 -7.63 -25.40
C GLY A 731 -22.03 -8.83 -24.95
N GLY A 732 -21.34 -8.73 -23.81
CA GLY A 732 -20.61 -9.85 -23.19
C GLY A 732 -19.28 -10.17 -23.85
N GLN A 733 -18.63 -9.19 -24.49
CA GLN A 733 -17.36 -9.39 -25.18
C GLN A 733 -16.20 -8.99 -24.29
N TYR A 734 -15.25 -9.91 -24.09
CA TYR A 734 -14.04 -9.69 -23.32
C TYR A 734 -12.78 -9.86 -24.18
N VAL A 735 -11.80 -8.98 -23.96
CA VAL A 735 -10.45 -9.14 -24.49
C VAL A 735 -9.48 -9.22 -23.33
N VAL A 736 -8.80 -10.35 -23.17
CA VAL A 736 -7.78 -10.59 -22.14
C VAL A 736 -6.41 -10.54 -22.80
N SER A 737 -5.67 -9.49 -22.50
CA SER A 737 -4.28 -9.32 -22.92
C SER A 737 -3.35 -9.83 -21.81
N VAL A 738 -2.51 -10.80 -22.16
CA VAL A 738 -1.56 -11.47 -21.26
C VAL A 738 -0.13 -11.36 -21.78
N PRO A 739 0.88 -11.47 -20.91
CA PRO A 739 2.27 -11.58 -21.35
C PRO A 739 2.46 -12.83 -22.21
N ALA A 740 3.31 -12.70 -23.22
CA ALA A 740 3.68 -13.83 -24.07
C ALA A 740 4.18 -15.01 -23.22
N GLY A 741 3.68 -16.20 -23.51
CA GLY A 741 4.08 -17.44 -22.82
C GLY A 741 3.47 -17.67 -21.43
N LEU A 742 2.59 -16.80 -20.93
CA LEU A 742 1.78 -17.11 -19.74
C LEU A 742 0.55 -17.95 -20.14
N PRO A 743 0.46 -19.22 -19.72
CA PRO A 743 -0.71 -20.04 -20.01
C PRO A 743 -1.97 -19.43 -19.39
N ILE A 744 -3.07 -19.48 -20.13
CA ILE A 744 -4.38 -19.01 -19.69
C ILE A 744 -5.44 -20.09 -19.88
N GLU A 745 -6.25 -20.31 -18.84
CA GLU A 745 -7.47 -21.08 -18.87
C GLU A 745 -8.66 -20.14 -19.02
N VAL A 746 -9.43 -20.29 -20.10
CA VAL A 746 -10.68 -19.55 -20.30
C VAL A 746 -11.84 -20.47 -19.98
N VAL A 747 -12.74 -20.03 -19.10
CA VAL A 747 -13.95 -20.77 -18.74
C VAL A 747 -15.11 -20.25 -19.55
N GLU A 748 -15.72 -21.13 -20.35
CA GLU A 748 -16.88 -20.79 -21.17
C GLU A 748 -18.09 -20.45 -20.29
N THR A 749 -18.70 -19.30 -20.57
CA THR A 749 -19.94 -18.84 -19.92
C THR A 749 -20.93 -18.47 -21.01
N GLU A 750 -22.15 -18.98 -20.92
CA GLU A 750 -23.19 -18.74 -21.93
C GLU A 750 -23.44 -17.23 -22.10
N GLY A 751 -23.44 -16.75 -23.35
CA GLY A 751 -23.63 -15.33 -23.66
C GLY A 751 -22.39 -14.45 -23.41
N VAL A 752 -21.24 -15.05 -23.09
CA VAL A 752 -19.97 -14.35 -22.92
C VAL A 752 -18.95 -14.88 -23.94
N THR A 753 -18.25 -13.98 -24.62
CA THR A 753 -17.17 -14.31 -25.56
C THR A 753 -15.86 -13.74 -25.03
N VAL A 754 -14.84 -14.59 -24.89
CA VAL A 754 -13.52 -14.17 -24.42
C VAL A 754 -12.50 -14.36 -25.53
N MET A 755 -11.81 -13.29 -25.92
CA MET A 755 -10.67 -13.32 -26.83
C MET A 755 -9.38 -13.09 -26.06
N VAL A 756 -8.38 -13.95 -26.27
CA VAL A 756 -7.06 -13.82 -25.65
C VAL A 756 -6.09 -13.19 -26.64
N LYS A 757 -5.27 -12.24 -26.17
CA LYS A 757 -4.17 -11.64 -26.94
C LYS A 757 -2.87 -11.72 -26.14
N GLU A 758 -1.79 -12.14 -26.79
CA GLU A 758 -0.47 -12.01 -26.20
C GLU A 758 0.11 -10.62 -26.49
N VAL A 759 0.68 -9.99 -25.46
CA VAL A 759 1.25 -8.64 -25.53
C VAL A 759 2.60 -8.65 -24.81
N ALA A 760 3.68 -8.42 -25.56
CA ALA A 760 5.05 -8.51 -25.06
C ALA A 760 5.35 -7.51 -23.92
N SER A 761 4.69 -6.35 -23.93
CA SER A 761 4.89 -5.29 -22.93
C SER A 761 4.35 -5.62 -21.54
N LEU A 762 3.51 -6.65 -21.44
CA LEU A 762 2.96 -7.12 -20.17
C LEU A 762 3.89 -8.11 -19.47
N GLY A 763 4.96 -8.56 -20.14
CA GLY A 763 5.95 -9.49 -19.61
C GLY A 763 7.01 -8.82 -18.76
N ARG A 764 7.79 -9.65 -18.04
CA ARG A 764 8.97 -9.17 -17.31
C ARG A 764 10.05 -8.76 -18.33
N PRO A 765 10.56 -7.52 -18.28
CA PRO A 765 11.68 -7.12 -19.12
C PRO A 765 12.98 -7.75 -18.63
N GLU A 766 13.83 -8.18 -19.56
CA GLU A 766 15.15 -8.75 -19.27
C GLU A 766 16.26 -7.90 -19.90
N LEU A 767 17.39 -7.77 -19.20
CA LEU A 767 18.60 -7.16 -19.75
C LEU A 767 19.32 -8.20 -20.63
N THR A 768 18.88 -8.30 -21.89
CA THR A 768 19.50 -9.23 -22.84
C THR A 768 20.90 -8.75 -23.26
N PRO A 769 21.79 -9.64 -23.75
CA PRO A 769 23.09 -9.24 -24.29
C PRO A 769 23.01 -8.16 -25.37
N GLU A 770 21.97 -8.20 -26.21
CA GLU A 770 21.73 -7.22 -27.27
C GLU A 770 21.40 -5.84 -26.69
N LEU A 771 20.52 -5.78 -25.69
CA LEU A 771 20.18 -4.54 -25.00
C LEU A 771 21.39 -3.98 -24.25
N ALA A 772 22.12 -4.84 -23.54
CA ALA A 772 23.35 -4.44 -22.86
C ALA A 772 24.37 -3.84 -23.85
N GLY A 773 24.54 -4.47 -25.02
CA GLY A 773 25.40 -3.95 -26.08
C GLY A 773 24.90 -2.64 -26.69
N LEU A 774 23.58 -2.43 -26.81
CA LEU A 774 23.00 -1.15 -27.23
C LEU A 774 23.26 -0.04 -26.20
N MET A 775 23.06 -0.35 -24.91
CA MET A 775 23.34 0.57 -23.80
C MET A 775 24.82 0.96 -23.76
N GLU A 776 25.72 0.00 -23.92
CA GLU A 776 27.17 0.25 -23.98
C GLU A 776 27.53 1.15 -25.17
N ARG A 777 27.14 0.79 -26.41
CA ARG A 777 27.46 1.56 -27.62
C ARG A 777 26.87 2.97 -27.63
N SER A 778 25.72 3.16 -27.00
CA SER A 778 25.10 4.49 -26.87
C SER A 778 25.84 5.40 -25.88
N GLY A 779 26.72 4.86 -25.03
CA GLY A 779 27.28 5.57 -23.90
C GLY A 779 26.26 5.84 -22.80
N TRP A 780 25.29 4.93 -22.61
CA TRP A 780 24.13 5.12 -21.72
C TRP A 780 24.54 5.54 -20.31
N ALA A 781 25.48 4.83 -19.70
CA ALA A 781 25.95 5.10 -18.35
C ALA A 781 26.50 6.53 -18.18
N ALA A 782 27.11 7.09 -19.22
CA ALA A 782 27.67 8.45 -19.18
C ALA A 782 26.61 9.54 -19.41
N ARG A 783 25.58 9.28 -20.24
CA ARG A 783 24.60 10.29 -20.65
C ARG A 783 23.28 10.24 -19.88
N ALA A 784 22.79 9.05 -19.57
CA ALA A 784 21.56 8.82 -18.82
C ALA A 784 21.84 8.42 -17.36
N GLY A 785 22.98 7.79 -17.09
CA GLY A 785 23.33 7.29 -15.76
C GLY A 785 22.30 6.30 -15.23
N ASP A 786 21.99 6.41 -13.94
CA ASP A 786 20.99 5.60 -13.26
C ASP A 786 19.56 6.17 -13.34
N GLY A 787 19.37 7.28 -14.07
CA GLY A 787 18.07 7.90 -14.25
C GLY A 787 17.11 7.10 -15.14
N THR A 788 15.82 7.43 -15.07
CA THR A 788 14.80 6.85 -15.95
C THR A 788 14.94 7.40 -17.37
N GLY A 789 15.04 6.53 -18.37
CA GLY A 789 15.18 6.91 -19.78
C GLY A 789 14.57 5.89 -20.73
N ILE A 790 14.51 6.25 -22.02
CA ILE A 790 13.95 5.40 -23.06
C ILE A 790 15.06 4.99 -24.04
N LEU A 791 15.12 3.69 -24.34
CA LEU A 791 15.94 3.17 -25.43
C LEU A 791 15.02 2.59 -26.50
N VAL A 792 15.14 3.05 -27.74
CA VAL A 792 14.42 2.52 -28.90
C VAL A 792 15.43 1.84 -29.83
N SER A 793 15.11 0.65 -30.32
CA SER A 793 15.87 -0.04 -31.36
C SER A 793 15.03 -0.09 -32.63
N VAL A 794 15.49 0.61 -33.67
CA VAL A 794 14.89 0.56 -35.01
C VAL A 794 15.01 -0.86 -35.59
N PRO A 795 16.17 -1.55 -35.57
CA PRO A 795 16.26 -2.90 -36.14
C PRO A 795 15.34 -3.91 -35.46
N MET A 796 15.15 -3.80 -34.14
CA MET A 796 14.32 -4.73 -33.36
C MET A 796 12.85 -4.29 -33.26
N GLN A 797 12.52 -3.10 -33.75
CA GLN A 797 11.21 -2.46 -33.55
C GLN A 797 10.75 -2.55 -32.10
N ARG A 798 11.65 -2.22 -31.16
CA ARG A 798 11.41 -2.38 -29.72
C ARG A 798 11.83 -1.16 -28.92
N LEU A 799 11.11 -0.91 -27.84
CA LEU A 799 11.37 0.16 -26.89
C LEU A 799 11.54 -0.44 -25.49
N TRP A 800 12.49 0.09 -24.72
CA TRP A 800 12.69 -0.21 -23.31
C TRP A 800 12.64 1.07 -22.47
N LEU A 801 11.97 0.98 -21.33
CA LEU A 801 12.13 1.91 -20.24
C LEU A 801 13.26 1.39 -19.34
N ILE A 802 14.33 2.16 -19.24
CA ILE A 802 15.50 1.83 -18.42
C ILE A 802 15.48 2.70 -17.17
N GLU A 803 15.70 2.10 -16.01
CA GLU A 803 15.80 2.78 -14.71
C GLU A 803 16.87 2.08 -13.87
N GLY A 804 17.77 2.84 -13.25
CA GLY A 804 18.90 2.27 -12.50
C GLY A 804 19.79 1.34 -13.34
N GLY A 805 19.95 1.66 -14.63
CA GLY A 805 20.74 0.84 -15.56
C GLY A 805 20.12 -0.51 -15.94
N ARG A 806 18.84 -0.75 -15.64
CA ARG A 806 18.13 -2.00 -15.97
C ARG A 806 16.81 -1.73 -16.69
N PRO A 807 16.35 -2.62 -17.57
CA PRO A 807 15.03 -2.48 -18.17
C PRO A 807 13.97 -2.79 -17.12
N VAL A 808 13.05 -1.85 -16.92
CA VAL A 808 11.93 -1.94 -15.96
C VAL A 808 10.58 -1.99 -16.65
N TRP A 809 10.55 -1.79 -17.97
CA TRP A 809 9.43 -2.10 -18.86
C TRP A 809 9.91 -2.14 -20.32
N GLN A 810 9.15 -2.79 -21.18
CA GLN A 810 9.42 -2.87 -22.61
C GLN A 810 8.12 -2.84 -23.42
N ALA A 811 8.20 -2.50 -24.69
CA ALA A 811 7.10 -2.65 -25.64
C ALA A 811 7.64 -2.82 -27.06
N ASP A 812 6.89 -3.52 -27.90
CA ASP A 812 7.12 -3.44 -29.34
C ASP A 812 6.66 -2.06 -29.84
N CYS A 813 7.33 -1.55 -30.86
CA CYS A 813 7.04 -0.25 -31.45
C CYS A 813 7.02 -0.34 -32.97
N ALA A 814 6.63 0.74 -33.64
CA ALA A 814 6.80 0.87 -35.08
C ALA A 814 7.49 2.21 -35.42
N THR A 815 8.64 2.10 -36.04
CA THR A 815 9.44 3.24 -36.55
C THR A 815 9.22 3.40 -38.06
N ALA A 816 9.95 4.30 -38.71
CA ALA A 816 9.63 4.72 -40.06
C ALA A 816 9.80 3.62 -41.11
N ALA A 817 8.82 3.49 -42.00
CA ALA A 817 8.92 2.60 -43.16
C ALA A 817 10.07 3.01 -44.11
N ALA A 818 10.40 4.32 -44.16
CA ALA A 818 11.49 4.87 -44.95
C ALA A 818 12.89 4.65 -44.32
N GLY A 819 12.99 3.95 -43.18
CA GLY A 819 14.23 3.70 -42.47
C GLY A 819 14.69 4.88 -41.60
N THR A 820 16.00 4.97 -41.35
CA THR A 820 16.60 5.98 -40.48
C THR A 820 17.14 7.18 -41.26
N GLY A 821 17.02 8.37 -40.68
CA GLY A 821 17.47 9.60 -41.34
C GLY A 821 17.02 10.89 -40.66
N PHE A 822 17.74 11.95 -40.99
CA PHE A 822 17.73 13.19 -40.21
C PHE A 822 17.04 14.35 -40.91
N VAL A 823 16.98 14.35 -42.24
CA VAL A 823 16.55 15.52 -43.03
C VAL A 823 15.04 15.73 -42.93
N GLU A 824 14.60 16.98 -42.76
CA GLU A 824 13.19 17.37 -42.82
C GLU A 824 12.52 16.89 -44.13
N GLY A 825 11.28 16.41 -44.02
CA GLY A 825 10.53 15.85 -45.17
C GLY A 825 10.97 14.46 -45.64
N SER A 826 12.01 13.85 -45.05
CA SER A 826 12.47 12.51 -45.43
C SER A 826 11.50 11.38 -45.06
N GLY A 827 10.62 11.61 -44.08
CA GLY A 827 9.77 10.56 -43.50
C GLY A 827 10.53 9.50 -42.70
N GLN A 828 11.84 9.67 -42.47
CA GLN A 828 12.71 8.72 -41.79
C GLN A 828 12.81 8.98 -40.28
N THR A 829 13.06 7.94 -39.47
CA THR A 829 13.24 8.09 -38.01
C THR A 829 14.65 8.60 -37.70
N PRO A 830 14.83 9.75 -37.02
CA PRO A 830 16.16 10.20 -36.62
C PRO A 830 16.71 9.35 -35.48
N THR A 831 17.97 8.96 -35.59
CA THR A 831 18.68 8.20 -34.56
C THR A 831 19.47 9.12 -33.62
N GLY A 832 20.11 8.54 -32.61
CA GLY A 832 20.96 9.26 -31.66
C GLY A 832 20.19 9.76 -30.43
N TRP A 833 20.83 10.66 -29.69
CA TRP A 833 20.33 11.13 -28.40
C TRP A 833 19.29 12.24 -28.55
N HIS A 834 18.23 12.10 -27.77
CA HIS A 834 17.09 12.98 -27.65
C HIS A 834 16.72 13.14 -26.16
N ARG A 835 15.75 14.01 -25.89
CA ARG A 835 15.02 14.06 -24.61
C ARG A 835 13.52 14.17 -24.84
N VAL A 836 12.73 13.68 -23.89
CA VAL A 836 11.30 14.00 -23.82
C VAL A 836 11.17 15.49 -23.48
N SER A 837 10.86 16.32 -24.47
CA SER A 837 10.73 17.77 -24.25
C SER A 837 9.40 18.12 -23.60
N GLU A 838 8.31 17.53 -24.08
CA GLU A 838 6.94 17.87 -23.70
C GLU A 838 6.06 16.62 -23.77
N LYS A 839 4.98 16.61 -22.99
CA LYS A 839 4.01 15.51 -22.88
C LYS A 839 2.61 16.07 -23.05
N PHE A 840 1.77 15.39 -23.83
CA PHE A 840 0.37 15.79 -24.01
C PHE A 840 -0.57 14.58 -23.91
N GLY A 841 -1.78 14.84 -23.42
CA GLY A 841 -2.83 13.85 -23.28
C GLY A 841 -2.97 13.25 -21.89
N GLU A 842 -2.41 13.88 -20.85
CA GLU A 842 -2.67 13.48 -19.47
C GLU A 842 -4.19 13.42 -19.20
N GLY A 843 -4.66 12.30 -18.63
CA GLY A 843 -6.09 12.06 -18.39
C GLY A 843 -6.96 11.87 -19.65
N ALA A 844 -6.41 11.94 -20.86
CA ALA A 844 -7.19 11.75 -22.08
C ALA A 844 -7.69 10.28 -22.20
N PRO A 845 -8.88 10.06 -22.78
CA PRO A 845 -9.40 8.71 -22.99
C PRO A 845 -8.56 7.92 -24.00
N LEU A 846 -8.65 6.59 -23.94
CA LEU A 846 -8.05 5.70 -24.94
C LEU A 846 -8.60 6.03 -26.32
N GLY A 847 -7.71 6.14 -27.31
CA GLY A 847 -8.05 6.49 -28.69
C GLY A 847 -8.32 7.98 -28.93
N GLN A 848 -8.12 8.86 -27.95
CA GLN A 848 -8.24 10.32 -28.14
C GLN A 848 -7.37 10.78 -29.31
N VAL A 849 -7.96 11.44 -30.32
CA VAL A 849 -7.23 11.94 -31.49
C VAL A 849 -6.60 13.30 -31.17
N PHE A 850 -5.32 13.47 -31.50
CA PHE A 850 -4.58 14.73 -31.38
C PHE A 850 -4.25 15.32 -32.75
N ARG A 851 -4.44 16.64 -32.90
CA ARG A 851 -4.03 17.42 -34.07
C ARG A 851 -3.26 18.65 -33.61
N SER A 852 -2.09 18.88 -34.19
CA SER A 852 -1.20 19.99 -33.79
C SER A 852 -0.87 20.00 -32.28
N ARG A 853 -0.81 18.82 -31.64
CA ARG A 853 -0.60 18.58 -30.19
C ARG A 853 -1.77 18.97 -29.28
N ALA A 854 -2.95 19.28 -29.83
CA ALA A 854 -4.17 19.51 -29.07
C ALA A 854 -5.14 18.34 -29.22
N ALA A 855 -5.78 17.95 -28.12
CA ALA A 855 -6.84 16.95 -28.14
C ALA A 855 -8.03 17.48 -28.97
N THR A 856 -8.53 16.67 -29.89
CA THR A 856 -9.72 17.00 -30.68
C THR A 856 -10.99 16.49 -29.99
N LYS A 857 -12.16 16.72 -30.57
CA LYS A 857 -13.40 16.09 -30.10
C LYS A 857 -13.55 14.64 -30.56
N GLU A 858 -12.64 14.14 -31.41
CA GLU A 858 -12.71 12.79 -31.97
C GLU A 858 -12.02 11.76 -31.07
N ILE A 859 -12.69 10.63 -30.86
CA ILE A 859 -12.15 9.44 -30.20
C ILE A 859 -12.17 8.30 -31.20
N TRP A 860 -10.99 7.82 -31.57
CA TRP A 860 -10.83 6.61 -32.35
C TRP A 860 -11.13 5.38 -31.48
N LYS A 861 -11.78 4.38 -32.06
CA LYS A 861 -12.09 3.12 -31.36
C LYS A 861 -11.22 1.99 -31.93
N PRO A 862 -10.65 1.11 -31.09
CA PRO A 862 -9.93 -0.07 -31.55
C PRO A 862 -10.68 -0.83 -32.66
N GLY A 863 -9.99 -1.10 -33.77
CA GLY A 863 -10.57 -1.78 -34.94
C GLY A 863 -11.32 -0.89 -35.93
N ARG A 864 -11.54 0.40 -35.65
CA ARG A 864 -12.11 1.34 -36.63
C ARG A 864 -11.08 1.67 -37.70
N GLU A 865 -11.37 1.33 -38.96
CA GLU A 865 -10.51 1.72 -40.07
C GLU A 865 -10.43 3.24 -40.23
N SER A 866 -9.24 3.73 -40.50
CA SER A 866 -8.99 5.12 -40.88
C SER A 866 -7.91 5.15 -41.96
N LYS A 867 -8.12 5.94 -43.01
CA LYS A 867 -7.12 6.19 -44.06
C LYS A 867 -6.06 7.21 -43.63
N GLU A 868 -6.35 7.97 -42.57
CA GLU A 868 -5.43 8.93 -41.99
C GLU A 868 -4.51 8.25 -40.96
N ASP A 869 -3.25 8.68 -40.93
CA ASP A 869 -2.28 8.32 -39.89
C ASP A 869 -2.53 9.17 -38.64
N LEU A 870 -3.21 8.61 -37.65
CA LEU A 870 -3.67 9.34 -36.47
C LEU A 870 -2.64 9.28 -35.34
N VAL A 871 -2.44 10.42 -34.68
CA VAL A 871 -1.74 10.51 -33.40
C VAL A 871 -2.77 10.34 -32.29
N LEU A 872 -2.68 9.25 -31.53
CA LEU A 872 -3.70 8.86 -30.56
C LEU A 872 -3.20 8.81 -29.11
N THR A 873 -4.16 8.94 -28.19
CA THR A 873 -4.09 8.59 -26.77
C THR A 873 -3.12 9.43 -25.93
N ARG A 874 -1.82 9.32 -26.18
CA ARG A 874 -0.75 10.11 -25.52
C ARG A 874 0.28 10.47 -26.56
N LEU A 875 0.94 11.61 -26.38
CA LEU A 875 2.11 11.96 -27.18
C LEU A 875 3.25 12.54 -26.33
N LEU A 876 4.47 12.11 -26.66
CA LEU A 876 5.72 12.58 -26.06
C LEU A 876 6.57 13.19 -27.18
N TRP A 877 6.82 14.50 -27.09
CA TRP A 877 7.55 15.23 -28.13
C TRP A 877 9.04 15.18 -27.86
N LEU A 878 9.80 14.73 -28.86
CA LEU A 878 11.24 14.59 -28.77
C LEU A 878 11.98 15.84 -29.25
N GLU A 879 13.01 16.20 -28.50
CA GLU A 879 14.00 17.19 -28.89
C GLU A 879 15.35 16.49 -29.06
N GLY A 880 16.02 16.71 -30.20
CA GLY A 880 17.34 16.17 -30.47
C GLY A 880 18.43 16.87 -29.64
N LEU A 881 19.49 16.14 -29.31
CA LEU A 881 20.58 16.63 -28.46
C LEU A 881 21.93 16.70 -29.20
N GLU A 882 21.97 16.37 -30.49
CA GLU A 882 23.21 16.21 -31.26
C GLU A 882 23.27 17.20 -32.42
N PRO A 883 24.01 18.32 -32.27
CA PRO A 883 24.13 19.37 -33.27
C PRO A 883 24.54 18.85 -34.64
N GLY A 884 23.81 19.24 -35.69
CA GLY A 884 24.09 18.82 -37.07
C GLY A 884 23.73 17.38 -37.39
N VAL A 885 23.25 16.61 -36.41
CA VAL A 885 22.74 15.25 -36.56
C VAL A 885 21.23 15.24 -36.38
N ASN A 886 20.72 15.59 -35.20
CA ASN A 886 19.29 15.64 -34.90
C ASN A 886 18.84 16.94 -34.22
N LEU A 887 19.75 17.93 -34.11
CA LEU A 887 19.52 19.26 -33.58
C LEU A 887 20.01 20.32 -34.59
N GLY A 888 19.15 21.28 -34.93
CA GLY A 888 19.47 22.38 -35.85
C GLY A 888 19.58 21.96 -37.33
N LYS A 889 20.67 22.36 -37.99
CA LYS A 889 20.93 22.13 -39.43
C LYS A 889 22.22 21.33 -39.63
N ASP A 890 22.24 20.48 -40.65
CA ASP A 890 23.45 19.75 -41.04
C ASP A 890 24.47 20.67 -41.73
N ALA A 891 25.65 20.11 -42.05
CA ALA A 891 26.72 20.82 -42.73
C ALA A 891 26.35 21.38 -44.12
N LYS A 892 25.23 20.93 -44.71
CA LYS A 892 24.69 21.41 -45.99
C LYS A 892 23.55 22.42 -45.80
N GLY A 893 23.28 22.85 -44.57
CA GLY A 893 22.23 23.80 -44.22
C GLY A 893 20.81 23.21 -44.24
N ARG A 894 20.66 21.89 -44.36
CA ARG A 894 19.35 21.22 -44.35
C ARG A 894 18.90 21.05 -42.90
N VAL A 895 17.61 21.24 -42.64
CA VAL A 895 17.04 21.08 -41.30
C VAL A 895 17.09 19.61 -40.91
N VAL A 896 17.70 19.34 -39.75
CA VAL A 896 17.78 18.00 -39.16
C VAL A 896 17.16 17.90 -37.76
N ASP A 897 16.65 19.01 -37.25
CA ASP A 897 16.10 19.16 -35.92
C ASP A 897 14.85 18.28 -35.67
N SER A 898 14.95 17.29 -34.80
CA SER A 898 13.85 16.36 -34.49
C SER A 898 12.60 17.07 -33.94
N LYS A 899 12.77 18.19 -33.21
CA LYS A 899 11.64 18.93 -32.64
C LYS A 899 10.89 19.67 -33.75
N GLN A 900 11.62 20.34 -34.64
CA GLN A 900 11.03 20.99 -35.83
C GLN A 900 10.38 19.98 -36.78
N ARG A 901 10.97 18.78 -36.90
CA ARG A 901 10.43 17.66 -37.68
C ARG A 901 9.23 16.95 -37.04
N HIS A 902 8.77 17.41 -35.86
CA HIS A 902 7.60 16.84 -35.18
C HIS A 902 7.72 15.35 -34.86
N ILE A 903 8.87 14.91 -34.36
CA ILE A 903 9.08 13.51 -33.98
C ILE A 903 8.49 13.23 -32.60
N TYR A 904 7.58 12.26 -32.53
CA TYR A 904 6.87 11.88 -31.31
C TYR A 904 7.04 10.39 -30.97
N LEU A 905 6.85 10.05 -29.68
CA LEU A 905 6.34 8.74 -29.29
C LEU A 905 4.83 8.87 -29.07
N HIS A 906 4.02 8.03 -29.71
CA HIS A 906 2.56 8.16 -29.61
C HIS A 906 1.80 6.86 -29.86
N GLY A 907 0.53 6.82 -29.42
CA GLY A 907 -0.42 5.76 -29.79
C GLY A 907 -0.88 5.89 -31.24
N THR A 908 -1.35 4.80 -31.85
CA THR A 908 -1.69 4.74 -33.29
C THR A 908 -3.02 4.05 -33.56
N ASN A 909 -3.67 4.38 -34.67
CA ASN A 909 -4.78 3.61 -35.24
C ASN A 909 -4.33 2.36 -36.02
N GLY A 910 -3.02 2.20 -36.25
CA GLY A 910 -2.39 1.08 -36.94
C GLY A 910 -1.80 0.03 -35.99
N GLU A 911 -2.49 -0.35 -34.92
CA GLU A 911 -1.96 -1.26 -33.88
C GLU A 911 -1.51 -2.62 -34.44
N ALA A 912 -2.14 -3.11 -35.52
CA ALA A 912 -1.76 -4.35 -36.20
C ALA A 912 -0.38 -4.29 -36.90
N GLN A 913 0.21 -3.10 -37.05
CA GLN A 913 1.52 -2.90 -37.68
C GLN A 913 2.65 -2.73 -36.65
N ILE A 914 2.32 -2.65 -35.35
CA ILE A 914 3.33 -2.58 -34.29
C ILE A 914 4.23 -3.83 -34.33
N GLY A 915 5.54 -3.63 -34.16
CA GLY A 915 6.57 -4.65 -34.41
C GLY A 915 7.14 -4.61 -35.84
N THR A 916 6.63 -3.75 -36.73
CA THR A 916 7.16 -3.56 -38.09
C THR A 916 7.36 -2.08 -38.45
N PRO A 917 8.36 -1.73 -39.29
CA PRO A 917 8.52 -0.36 -39.76
C PRO A 917 7.31 0.09 -40.58
N SER A 918 6.55 1.06 -40.07
CA SER A 918 5.29 1.51 -40.68
C SER A 918 4.98 3.00 -40.47
N SER A 919 5.82 3.73 -39.74
CA SER A 919 5.62 5.15 -39.43
C SER A 919 6.15 6.12 -40.51
N HIS A 920 5.86 7.41 -40.35
CA HIS A 920 6.39 8.51 -41.15
C HIS A 920 7.45 9.34 -40.41
N GLY A 921 8.23 8.71 -39.52
CA GLY A 921 9.33 9.33 -38.77
C GLY A 921 9.21 9.19 -37.26
N CYS A 922 7.99 9.09 -36.74
CA CYS A 922 7.70 8.91 -35.31
C CYS A 922 7.96 7.47 -34.83
N VAL A 923 7.93 7.27 -33.51
CA VAL A 923 7.89 5.94 -32.89
C VAL A 923 6.47 5.69 -32.41
N ARG A 924 5.77 4.74 -33.04
CA ARG A 924 4.40 4.37 -32.67
C ARG A 924 4.42 3.25 -31.64
N LEU A 925 3.45 3.26 -30.73
CA LEU A 925 3.19 2.22 -29.73
C LEU A 925 1.72 1.79 -29.78
N LEU A 926 1.40 0.65 -29.18
CA LEU A 926 0.00 0.35 -28.83
C LEU A 926 -0.56 1.46 -27.93
N ASN A 927 -1.87 1.70 -28.01
CA ASN A 927 -2.50 2.75 -27.21
C ASN A 927 -2.39 2.49 -25.70
N ASP A 928 -2.32 1.23 -25.30
CA ASP A 928 -2.05 0.85 -23.90
C ASP A 928 -0.61 1.12 -23.49
N ASP A 929 0.33 0.73 -24.34
CA ASP A 929 1.75 0.86 -24.10
C ASP A 929 2.16 2.32 -23.97
N VAL A 930 1.59 3.22 -24.79
CA VAL A 930 1.87 4.64 -24.68
C VAL A 930 1.31 5.25 -23.39
N ILE A 931 0.19 4.74 -22.85
CA ILE A 931 -0.33 5.19 -21.54
C ILE A 931 0.67 4.80 -20.45
N ILE A 932 1.10 3.53 -20.43
CA ILE A 932 2.07 3.04 -19.44
C ILE A 932 3.38 3.84 -19.52
N LEU A 933 3.91 4.02 -20.72
CA LEU A 933 5.14 4.79 -20.93
C LEU A 933 4.95 6.24 -20.49
N PHE A 934 3.84 6.87 -20.85
CA PHE A 934 3.52 8.25 -20.48
C PHE A 934 3.47 8.40 -18.96
N ASP A 935 2.81 7.51 -18.23
CA ASP A 935 2.68 7.62 -16.78
C ASP A 935 4.03 7.42 -16.06
N ARG A 936 4.95 6.66 -16.66
CA ARG A 936 6.25 6.32 -16.05
C ARG A 936 7.41 7.26 -16.40
N ILE A 937 7.36 7.95 -17.55
CA ILE A 937 8.50 8.77 -18.00
C ILE A 937 8.31 10.26 -17.65
N PRO A 938 9.28 10.90 -16.98
CA PRO A 938 9.22 12.33 -16.71
C PRO A 938 9.61 13.18 -17.93
N VAL A 939 9.17 14.43 -17.96
CA VAL A 939 9.70 15.43 -18.90
C VAL A 939 11.20 15.65 -18.61
N GLY A 940 12.00 15.77 -19.67
CA GLY A 940 13.45 15.89 -19.62
C GLY A 940 14.18 14.55 -19.64
N ALA A 941 13.48 13.41 -19.56
CA ALA A 941 14.10 12.10 -19.58
C ALA A 941 14.88 11.87 -20.89
N PRO A 942 16.09 11.27 -20.82
CA PRO A 942 16.89 10.97 -21.98
C PRO A 942 16.23 9.87 -22.82
N VAL A 943 16.33 10.02 -24.14
CA VAL A 943 15.82 9.06 -25.12
C VAL A 943 16.93 8.76 -26.11
N TYR A 944 17.29 7.49 -26.28
CA TYR A 944 18.23 7.07 -27.32
C TYR A 944 17.51 6.23 -28.37
N ILE A 945 17.63 6.63 -29.63
CA ILE A 945 17.10 5.86 -30.77
C ILE A 945 18.27 5.23 -31.51
N ALA A 946 18.42 3.91 -31.35
CA ALA A 946 19.42 3.11 -32.03
C ALA A 946 18.96 2.78 -33.46
N GLY A 947 19.84 3.07 -34.42
CA GLY A 947 19.63 2.82 -35.86
C GLY A 947 20.05 1.44 -36.31
#